data_AF-A0A9X2EMI3-F1
#
_entry.id   AF-A0A9X2EMI3-F1
#
_cell.length_a   1.000
_cell.length_b   1.000
_cell.length_c   1.000
_cell.angle_alpha   90.00
_cell.angle_beta   90.00
_cell.angle_gamma   90.00
#
_symmetry.space_group_name_H-M   'P 1'
#
loop_
_entity.id
_entity.type
_entity.pdbx_description
1 polymer ?
#
loop_
_entity_poly.entity_id
_entity_poly.type
_entity_poly.pdbx_seq_one_letter_code
_entity_poly.pdbx_strand_id
1 'polypeptide(L)'
;MKIQRQILDGSFVALLRLLILPLFLLTVGCSSGSSGGDESSSSDTAVNEGGGDTDAGGDTDSDDDGSDADTGGDTDTDTDDDTGTDSGQGGAPSKLIGNAFSGTSIGLSWERDGLTYSIYRGSEKIAETSDHYFVDQGLTVNTEYSYSVIAGDLDSDIEAARVSAKTLLNNTNGGLSSGADIDVDNDRISNFTECNNARSALDLQEADLDSCLQAMLELNNMAGHLEDIRAFAARVRSEQDPAMVELGMRLFHSKSLSANSDTACSSCHQPAMGCGGDDLSMPIGVSALDSALVGPGRSDGLNEVPLVARNSPPTCNAALWTRGLFWDNRVAITDRGLRTDSRDVSDNTEAAVGTGSLALMMAQAHFPVTDTAEMGDITQFGYDNTSDSGFTAYREEILAANLGSASWDSLFSSAFGDPAINFSRIAEAIAAYEAVQLFIDNPFFDYVDGNQGALDSEEKRGAITFMASNSGCTNCHAGAFFTTQGLRAVSYPQIGAGKDESGNGADLGGNGAGSFRIPTLLNVAITGPWGHAGQFGTLKRNIEHYRNRSGSITQYFGSSEMCDLDQFAELEDCATKVAPSGQALTETLLAANGDGANNLSDDEIDSLVAFLGTLTDPDAINVDSNAVQSLLPTRDGGPDGNQLEAKDQRGNEL
;
A
#
# COMPACT_ATOMS: atom_id res chain seq x y z
N MET A 1 -55.84 51.50 3.81
CA MET A 1 -55.96 52.24 2.52
C MET A 1 -55.83 51.23 1.37
N LYS A 2 -56.59 51.27 0.26
CA LYS A 2 -56.43 52.15 -0.93
C LYS A 2 -54.97 52.11 -1.45
N ILE A 3 -54.63 51.72 -2.70
CA ILE A 3 -55.30 51.70 -4.03
C ILE A 3 -54.65 50.55 -4.88
N GLN A 4 -55.37 49.70 -5.65
CA GLN A 4 -55.58 49.70 -7.14
C GLN A 4 -54.30 49.96 -8.01
N ARG A 5 -54.06 49.42 -9.23
CA ARG A 5 -54.92 48.84 -10.29
C ARG A 5 -54.08 48.10 -11.41
N GLN A 6 -54.61 46.98 -11.95
CA GLN A 6 -54.75 46.59 -13.39
C GLN A 6 -53.59 46.35 -14.41
N ILE A 7 -53.69 45.16 -15.07
CA ILE A 7 -53.75 44.87 -16.55
C ILE A 7 -52.51 45.03 -17.47
N LEU A 8 -52.13 43.94 -18.15
CA LEU A 8 -52.22 43.78 -19.62
C LEU A 8 -52.11 42.31 -20.08
N ASP A 9 -52.89 41.94 -21.11
CA ASP A 9 -52.84 40.63 -21.82
C ASP A 9 -51.90 40.68 -23.04
N GLY A 10 -51.48 39.50 -23.55
CA GLY A 10 -50.72 39.41 -24.81
C GLY A 10 -50.43 37.98 -25.30
N SER A 11 -51.32 37.42 -26.13
CA SER A 11 -51.15 36.09 -26.75
C SER A 11 -50.25 36.10 -27.99
N PHE A 12 -49.73 34.92 -28.39
CA PHE A 12 -49.57 34.34 -29.75
C PHE A 12 -48.48 33.23 -29.67
N VAL A 13 -48.82 31.93 -29.65
CA VAL A 13 -49.17 31.03 -30.79
C VAL A 13 -47.98 30.66 -31.68
N ALA A 14 -47.76 29.34 -31.80
CA ALA A 14 -46.62 28.66 -32.40
C ALA A 14 -46.49 28.75 -33.94
N LEU A 15 -45.34 28.29 -34.47
CA LEU A 15 -45.31 27.54 -35.72
C LEU A 15 -44.21 26.46 -35.78
N LEU A 16 -44.54 25.36 -36.45
CA LEU A 16 -43.73 24.15 -36.70
C LEU A 16 -42.93 24.26 -38.01
N ARG A 17 -41.72 23.66 -38.08
CA ARG A 17 -41.14 23.15 -39.33
C ARG A 17 -40.35 21.85 -39.12
N LEU A 18 -40.52 20.92 -40.07
CA LEU A 18 -39.81 19.64 -40.19
C LEU A 18 -38.61 19.75 -41.15
N LEU A 19 -37.66 18.80 -41.02
CA LEU A 19 -37.00 17.96 -42.05
C LEU A 19 -35.66 17.47 -41.45
N ILE A 20 -35.50 16.21 -41.02
CA ILE A 20 -35.35 14.95 -41.79
C ILE A 20 -33.97 14.80 -42.48
N LEU A 21 -33.25 13.78 -42.00
CA LEU A 21 -32.18 12.91 -42.55
C LEU A 21 -31.84 12.99 -44.06
N PRO A 22 -30.60 12.60 -44.50
CA PRO A 22 -30.15 11.20 -44.35
C PRO A 22 -28.68 10.89 -44.03
N LEU A 23 -28.52 9.64 -43.59
CA LEU A 23 -27.30 8.83 -43.38
C LEU A 23 -26.54 8.55 -44.69
N PHE A 24 -25.22 8.34 -44.64
CA PHE A 24 -24.51 7.43 -45.55
C PHE A 24 -23.26 6.82 -44.89
N LEU A 25 -23.04 5.50 -45.09
CA LEU A 25 -21.78 4.80 -44.79
C LEU A 25 -20.89 4.78 -46.04
N LEU A 26 -19.57 4.63 -45.86
CA LEU A 26 -18.74 3.86 -46.80
C LEU A 26 -17.41 3.41 -46.15
N THR A 27 -17.01 2.16 -46.43
CA THR A 27 -15.84 1.49 -45.85
C THR A 27 -14.85 1.04 -46.95
N VAL A 28 -13.61 1.53 -46.88
CA VAL A 28 -12.39 1.04 -47.58
C VAL A 28 -11.19 1.57 -46.75
N GLY A 29 -10.07 0.90 -46.50
CA GLY A 29 -9.59 -0.44 -46.91
C GLY A 29 -8.21 -0.35 -47.61
N CYS A 30 -7.28 -1.27 -47.32
CA CYS A 30 -5.92 -1.38 -47.93
C CYS A 30 -4.93 -0.22 -47.62
N SER A 31 -3.60 -0.38 -47.68
CA SER A 31 -2.75 -1.61 -47.57
C SER A 31 -1.29 -1.20 -47.24
N SER A 32 -0.43 -2.19 -47.00
CA SER A 32 1.02 -2.10 -46.80
C SER A 32 1.78 -1.36 -47.91
N GLY A 33 2.87 -0.65 -47.54
CA GLY A 33 3.91 -0.17 -48.45
C GLY A 33 5.30 -0.38 -47.84
N SER A 34 6.27 -0.84 -48.64
CA SER A 34 7.64 -1.14 -48.21
C SER A 34 8.67 -0.52 -49.15
N SER A 35 9.71 0.10 -48.57
CA SER A 35 10.94 0.54 -49.22
C SER A 35 11.98 0.93 -48.16
N GLY A 36 13.28 0.65 -48.28
CA GLY A 36 13.97 -0.12 -49.33
C GLY A 36 15.29 0.53 -49.76
N GLY A 37 16.41 0.01 -49.23
CA GLY A 37 17.79 0.40 -49.58
C GLY A 37 18.31 1.66 -48.88
N ASP A 38 19.61 1.96 -48.92
CA ASP A 38 20.77 1.10 -49.22
C ASP A 38 22.08 1.85 -48.89
N GLU A 39 23.20 1.11 -48.71
CA GLU A 39 24.60 1.61 -48.71
C GLU A 39 25.00 2.63 -47.59
N SER A 40 26.25 2.73 -47.10
CA SER A 40 27.50 1.95 -47.29
C SER A 40 28.56 2.34 -46.25
N SER A 41 29.46 1.40 -45.88
CA SER A 41 30.90 1.60 -45.55
C SER A 41 31.34 2.54 -44.39
N SER A 42 32.50 2.40 -43.74
CA SER A 42 33.45 1.29 -43.51
C SER A 42 34.64 1.79 -42.67
N SER A 43 35.19 1.00 -41.75
CA SER A 43 36.64 0.96 -41.48
C SER A 43 37.00 -0.11 -40.44
N ASP A 44 37.97 -0.98 -40.75
CA ASP A 44 38.56 -1.91 -39.80
C ASP A 44 39.47 -1.20 -38.78
N THR A 45 39.64 -1.77 -37.58
CA THR A 45 40.99 -2.11 -37.09
C THR A 45 40.93 -3.11 -35.93
N ALA A 46 41.70 -4.19 -36.02
CA ALA A 46 41.88 -5.17 -34.95
C ALA A 46 43.31 -5.74 -34.95
N VAL A 47 44.02 -5.64 -33.82
CA VAL A 47 45.26 -6.37 -33.53
C VAL A 47 45.54 -6.40 -32.02
N ASN A 48 45.84 -7.60 -31.50
CA ASN A 48 46.96 -7.97 -30.60
C ASN A 48 47.43 -7.04 -29.44
N GLU A 49 47.87 -7.55 -28.27
CA GLU A 49 47.85 -8.90 -27.67
C GLU A 49 48.37 -8.85 -26.20
N GLY A 50 48.10 -9.89 -25.41
CA GLY A 50 48.84 -10.22 -24.16
C GLY A 50 48.31 -9.64 -22.84
N GLY A 51 48.57 -10.24 -21.68
CA GLY A 51 49.14 -11.58 -21.46
C GLY A 51 49.86 -11.78 -20.11
N GLY A 52 49.37 -12.71 -19.28
CA GLY A 52 50.02 -13.23 -18.06
C GLY A 52 49.87 -12.39 -16.78
N ASP A 53 50.18 -12.90 -15.58
CA ASP A 53 50.36 -14.31 -15.14
C ASP A 53 50.40 -14.43 -13.58
N THR A 54 50.24 -15.64 -13.04
CA THR A 54 50.74 -16.17 -11.72
C THR A 54 50.40 -15.50 -10.36
N ASP A 55 49.91 -16.34 -9.43
CA ASP A 55 50.38 -16.59 -8.03
C ASP A 55 50.38 -15.51 -6.91
N ALA A 56 50.39 -15.83 -5.60
CA ALA A 56 49.91 -17.00 -4.81
C ALA A 56 50.11 -16.79 -3.28
N GLY A 57 49.30 -17.45 -2.44
CA GLY A 57 49.55 -17.71 -0.99
C GLY A 57 49.33 -16.53 -0.01
N GLY A 58 49.11 -16.75 1.29
CA GLY A 58 48.90 -18.00 2.05
C GLY A 58 49.33 -17.89 3.53
N ASP A 59 48.68 -18.68 4.42
CA ASP A 59 49.16 -19.13 5.76
C ASP A 59 49.43 -18.04 6.86
N THR A 60 49.34 -18.25 8.19
CA THR A 60 49.03 -19.38 9.10
C THR A 60 48.86 -18.87 10.56
N ASP A 61 48.17 -19.65 11.44
CA ASP A 61 48.44 -19.91 12.89
C ASP A 61 48.50 -18.76 13.96
N SER A 62 48.34 -18.99 15.28
CA SER A 62 47.56 -19.97 16.10
C SER A 62 47.62 -19.64 17.63
N ASP A 63 46.76 -20.31 18.43
CA ASP A 63 46.88 -20.79 19.85
C ASP A 63 46.96 -19.89 21.14
N ASP A 64 46.32 -20.45 22.20
CA ASP A 64 46.65 -20.48 23.67
C ASP A 64 46.70 -19.22 24.57
N ASP A 65 46.43 -19.26 25.91
CA ASP A 65 45.75 -20.23 26.83
C ASP A 65 45.55 -19.59 28.25
N GLY A 66 44.73 -20.19 29.14
CA GLY A 66 44.76 -20.03 30.62
C GLY A 66 43.61 -19.21 31.25
N SER A 67 42.66 -19.80 32.01
CA SER A 67 42.72 -20.21 33.44
C SER A 67 42.68 -19.04 34.45
N ASP A 68 41.91 -19.03 35.57
CA ASP A 68 41.36 -20.16 36.36
C ASP A 68 40.16 -19.73 37.27
N ALA A 69 39.57 -20.67 38.04
CA ALA A 69 38.39 -20.53 38.95
C ALA A 69 38.54 -19.50 40.13
N ASP A 70 37.59 -19.20 41.04
CA ASP A 70 36.41 -19.87 41.68
C ASP A 70 35.57 -18.74 42.41
N THR A 71 34.32 -18.79 42.90
CA THR A 71 33.39 -19.85 43.38
C THR A 71 31.88 -19.50 43.21
N GLY A 72 31.05 -20.52 42.90
CA GLY A 72 29.68 -20.82 43.41
C GLY A 72 28.60 -19.76 43.72
N GLY A 73 27.42 -19.92 43.08
CA GLY A 73 26.13 -19.31 43.46
C GLY A 73 24.95 -20.02 42.74
N ASP A 74 24.14 -20.77 43.49
CA ASP A 74 23.26 -21.85 42.99
C ASP A 74 21.76 -21.48 42.96
N THR A 75 21.11 -21.61 41.79
CA THR A 75 19.64 -21.67 41.60
C THR A 75 19.26 -22.36 40.28
N ASP A 76 18.44 -23.41 40.32
CA ASP A 76 17.96 -24.15 39.14
C ASP A 76 17.07 -23.32 38.19
N THR A 77 17.40 -23.34 36.89
CA THR A 77 16.45 -23.43 35.77
C THR A 77 17.16 -24.09 34.59
N ASP A 78 16.85 -25.35 34.29
CA ASP A 78 17.44 -26.06 33.15
C ASP A 78 16.94 -25.45 31.83
N THR A 79 17.87 -24.86 31.07
CA THR A 79 17.71 -24.53 29.65
C THR A 79 18.74 -25.34 28.88
N ASP A 80 18.31 -26.44 28.24
CA ASP A 80 19.16 -27.22 27.35
C ASP A 80 19.44 -26.42 26.07
N ASP A 81 20.64 -25.82 26.02
CA ASP A 81 21.22 -25.10 24.89
C ASP A 81 21.77 -26.09 23.86
N ASP A 82 20.88 -26.75 23.11
CA ASP A 82 21.27 -27.67 22.05
C ASP A 82 21.74 -26.89 20.80
N THR A 83 23.03 -26.54 20.80
CA THR A 83 23.77 -26.01 19.65
C THR A 83 24.05 -27.10 18.60
N GLY A 84 23.02 -27.89 18.30
CA GLY A 84 22.99 -28.91 17.26
C GLY A 84 22.91 -28.28 15.86
N THR A 85 23.90 -28.58 15.03
CA THR A 85 23.77 -28.37 13.57
C THR A 85 22.92 -29.50 13.01
N ASP A 86 21.60 -29.28 12.91
CA ASP A 86 20.70 -30.30 12.36
C ASP A 86 21.09 -30.66 10.92
N SER A 87 21.11 -31.96 10.65
CA SER A 87 21.63 -32.56 9.43
C SER A 87 20.52 -33.20 8.61
N GLY A 88 19.48 -32.39 8.34
CA GLY A 88 18.49 -32.66 7.29
C GLY A 88 17.46 -33.72 7.64
N GLN A 89 16.90 -33.69 8.86
CA GLN A 89 15.63 -34.37 9.10
C GLN A 89 14.47 -33.52 8.54
N GLY A 90 13.53 -34.17 7.85
CA GLY A 90 12.35 -33.49 7.31
C GLY A 90 11.37 -33.05 8.40
N GLY A 91 10.63 -31.96 8.14
CA GLY A 91 9.72 -31.32 9.09
C GLY A 91 8.44 -30.78 8.45
N ALA A 92 7.57 -30.21 9.28
CA ALA A 92 6.51 -29.33 8.77
C ALA A 92 7.16 -28.01 8.34
N PRO A 93 7.04 -27.57 7.07
CA PRO A 93 7.54 -26.27 6.67
C PRO A 93 6.77 -25.18 7.42
N SER A 94 7.49 -24.25 8.01
CA SER A 94 6.89 -23.17 8.78
C SER A 94 5.89 -22.37 7.94
N LYS A 95 4.83 -21.91 8.61
CA LYS A 95 4.05 -20.74 8.16
C LYS A 95 3.36 -20.88 6.79
N LEU A 96 2.91 -22.10 6.45
CA LEU A 96 2.07 -22.39 5.28
C LEU A 96 0.79 -21.54 5.22
N ILE A 97 0.62 -20.78 4.13
CA ILE A 97 -0.60 -20.05 3.78
C ILE A 97 -1.22 -20.59 2.48
N GLY A 98 -2.51 -20.33 2.26
CA GLY A 98 -3.25 -20.79 1.09
C GLY A 98 -4.30 -19.79 0.64
N ASN A 99 -4.24 -19.37 -0.63
CA ASN A 99 -4.99 -18.26 -1.19
C ASN A 99 -5.73 -18.65 -2.47
N ALA A 100 -6.93 -18.12 -2.68
CA ALA A 100 -7.63 -18.28 -3.97
C ALA A 100 -6.81 -17.62 -5.10
N PHE A 101 -6.52 -18.36 -6.17
CA PHE A 101 -5.88 -17.82 -7.38
C PHE A 101 -6.92 -17.61 -8.51
N SER A 102 -8.03 -18.33 -8.48
CA SER A 102 -9.23 -18.09 -9.31
C SER A 102 -10.41 -18.89 -8.76
N GLY A 103 -11.54 -18.89 -9.46
CA GLY A 103 -12.59 -19.90 -9.27
C GLY A 103 -12.16 -21.34 -9.57
N THR A 104 -10.93 -21.58 -10.06
CA THR A 104 -10.43 -22.91 -10.46
C THR A 104 -8.98 -23.18 -10.03
N SER A 105 -8.40 -22.36 -9.14
CA SER A 105 -7.02 -22.53 -8.67
C SER A 105 -6.81 -21.93 -7.27
N ILE A 106 -5.85 -22.49 -6.54
CA ILE A 106 -5.39 -22.03 -5.22
C ILE A 106 -3.86 -21.99 -5.24
N GLY A 107 -3.29 -20.87 -4.81
CA GLY A 107 -1.86 -20.74 -4.53
C GLY A 107 -1.57 -21.07 -3.08
N LEU A 108 -0.44 -21.73 -2.84
CA LEU A 108 0.13 -22.07 -1.54
C LEU A 108 1.53 -21.45 -1.46
N SER A 109 1.95 -21.01 -0.28
CA SER A 109 3.33 -20.60 0.00
C SER A 109 3.69 -20.81 1.47
N TRP A 110 4.98 -20.96 1.75
CA TRP A 110 5.52 -21.27 3.08
C TRP A 110 6.95 -20.69 3.21
N GLU A 111 7.56 -20.75 4.40
CA GLU A 111 8.94 -20.27 4.57
C GLU A 111 9.96 -21.23 3.93
N ARG A 112 11.04 -20.65 3.37
CA ARG A 112 12.12 -21.40 2.70
C ARG A 112 13.11 -21.96 3.73
N ASP A 113 13.04 -23.26 3.99
CA ASP A 113 14.02 -24.03 4.79
C ASP A 113 15.15 -24.68 3.95
N GLY A 114 15.06 -24.61 2.62
CA GLY A 114 16.06 -25.17 1.69
C GLY A 114 15.88 -26.66 1.37
N LEU A 115 14.82 -27.30 1.85
CA LEU A 115 14.48 -28.70 1.58
C LEU A 115 13.66 -28.86 0.28
N THR A 116 13.32 -30.10 -0.05
CA THR A 116 12.31 -30.43 -1.09
C THR A 116 10.96 -30.68 -0.41
N TYR A 117 9.89 -30.12 -0.95
CA TYR A 117 8.55 -30.13 -0.38
C TYR A 117 7.62 -31.10 -1.09
N SER A 118 6.92 -31.95 -0.34
CA SER A 118 5.82 -32.80 -0.80
C SER A 118 4.48 -32.14 -0.49
N ILE A 119 3.69 -31.85 -1.53
CA ILE A 119 2.41 -31.12 -1.41
C ILE A 119 1.23 -32.08 -1.62
N TYR A 120 0.28 -32.03 -0.69
CA TYR A 120 -0.91 -32.88 -0.69
C TYR A 120 -2.19 -32.04 -0.68
N ARG A 121 -3.23 -32.55 -1.35
CA ARG A 121 -4.62 -32.08 -1.26
C ARG A 121 -5.46 -33.18 -0.61
N GLY A 122 -5.92 -32.93 0.62
CA GLY A 122 -6.57 -33.92 1.48
C GLY A 122 -5.65 -35.09 1.86
N SER A 123 -5.53 -36.09 0.99
CA SER A 123 -4.61 -37.24 1.13
C SER A 123 -3.93 -37.66 -0.19
N GLU A 124 -4.16 -36.92 -1.27
CA GLU A 124 -3.52 -37.12 -2.57
C GLU A 124 -2.27 -36.25 -2.64
N LYS A 125 -1.07 -36.84 -2.86
CA LYS A 125 0.14 -36.07 -3.20
C LYS A 125 -0.03 -35.52 -4.62
N ILE A 126 -0.15 -34.20 -4.74
CA ILE A 126 -0.40 -33.52 -6.02
C ILE A 126 0.88 -32.99 -6.66
N ALA A 127 1.91 -32.69 -5.87
CA ALA A 127 3.18 -32.15 -6.36
C ALA A 127 4.37 -32.46 -5.44
N GLU A 128 5.56 -32.22 -5.98
CA GLU A 128 6.85 -32.20 -5.30
C GLU A 128 7.67 -31.06 -5.92
N THR A 129 8.31 -30.21 -5.11
CA THR A 129 9.08 -29.06 -5.61
C THR A 129 10.17 -28.62 -4.61
N SER A 130 11.20 -27.92 -5.09
CA SER A 130 12.15 -27.15 -4.27
C SER A 130 11.74 -25.69 -4.07
N ASP A 131 10.67 -25.25 -4.75
CA ASP A 131 10.12 -23.90 -4.60
C ASP A 131 9.30 -23.80 -3.31
N HIS A 132 9.31 -22.63 -2.66
CA HIS A 132 8.56 -22.36 -1.43
C HIS A 132 7.10 -21.93 -1.71
N TYR A 133 6.60 -22.23 -2.90
CA TYR A 133 5.24 -21.95 -3.35
C TYR A 133 4.75 -23.00 -4.35
N PHE A 134 3.43 -23.11 -4.52
CA PHE A 134 2.80 -23.98 -5.51
C PHE A 134 1.40 -23.48 -5.89
N VAL A 135 0.96 -23.70 -7.13
CA VAL A 135 -0.42 -23.36 -7.56
C VAL A 135 -1.15 -24.60 -8.03
N ASP A 136 -2.14 -25.04 -7.26
CA ASP A 136 -3.08 -26.10 -7.67
C ASP A 136 -4.11 -25.53 -8.66
N GLN A 137 -4.46 -26.30 -9.68
CA GLN A 137 -5.26 -25.85 -10.83
C GLN A 137 -6.26 -26.91 -11.30
N GLY A 138 -7.32 -26.46 -11.96
CA GLY A 138 -8.43 -27.33 -12.40
C GLY A 138 -9.42 -27.67 -11.27
N LEU A 139 -9.40 -26.87 -10.20
CA LEU A 139 -10.32 -26.99 -9.07
C LEU A 139 -11.76 -26.63 -9.47
N THR A 140 -12.72 -27.10 -8.68
CA THR A 140 -14.14 -26.72 -8.78
C THR A 140 -14.40 -25.39 -8.05
N VAL A 141 -15.16 -24.49 -8.66
CA VAL A 141 -15.63 -23.20 -8.09
C VAL A 141 -16.33 -23.34 -6.74
N ASN A 142 -16.27 -22.27 -5.93
CA ASN A 142 -16.89 -22.18 -4.59
C ASN A 142 -16.58 -23.36 -3.65
N THR A 143 -15.47 -24.08 -3.87
CA THR A 143 -15.14 -25.30 -3.13
C THR A 143 -13.94 -25.06 -2.21
N GLU A 144 -14.04 -25.53 -0.98
CA GLU A 144 -12.96 -25.56 0.01
C GLU A 144 -12.08 -26.80 -0.19
N TYR A 145 -10.78 -26.60 -0.07
CA TYR A 145 -9.76 -27.66 -0.16
C TYR A 145 -8.79 -27.51 1.01
N SER A 146 -8.58 -28.59 1.76
CA SER A 146 -7.51 -28.69 2.74
C SER A 146 -6.23 -29.21 2.08
N TYR A 147 -5.11 -28.54 2.34
CA TYR A 147 -3.79 -28.89 1.88
C TYR A 147 -2.89 -29.27 3.05
N SER A 148 -1.85 -30.05 2.75
CA SER A 148 -0.73 -30.20 3.67
C SER A 148 0.60 -30.25 2.92
N VAL A 149 1.62 -29.59 3.47
CA VAL A 149 2.98 -29.61 2.92
C VAL A 149 3.91 -30.24 3.95
N ILE A 150 4.88 -31.02 3.47
CA ILE A 150 5.91 -31.73 4.24
C ILE A 150 7.25 -31.40 3.60
N ALA A 151 8.25 -31.00 4.39
CA ALA A 151 9.60 -30.72 3.93
C ALA A 151 10.52 -31.94 4.18
N GLY A 152 11.42 -32.23 3.25
CA GLY A 152 12.38 -33.34 3.35
C GLY A 152 11.88 -34.67 2.78
N ASP A 153 12.69 -35.72 2.96
CA ASP A 153 12.43 -37.07 2.44
C ASP A 153 11.52 -37.89 3.39
N LEU A 154 10.72 -38.80 2.85
CA LEU A 154 9.53 -39.35 3.52
C LEU A 154 9.84 -40.52 4.48
N ASP A 155 10.26 -40.19 5.71
CA ASP A 155 10.12 -41.09 6.88
C ASP A 155 8.78 -40.87 7.61
N SER A 156 8.29 -41.88 8.33
CA SER A 156 6.85 -42.03 8.62
C SER A 156 6.23 -41.14 9.70
N ASP A 157 7.03 -40.38 10.44
CA ASP A 157 6.61 -39.61 11.61
C ASP A 157 6.79 -38.08 11.46
N ILE A 158 7.03 -37.60 10.23
CA ILE A 158 7.24 -36.17 9.94
C ILE A 158 5.93 -35.38 10.08
N GLU A 159 5.96 -34.30 10.86
CA GLU A 159 4.85 -33.34 10.98
C GLU A 159 4.53 -32.69 9.62
N ALA A 160 3.26 -32.33 9.40
CA ALA A 160 2.83 -31.67 8.16
C ALA A 160 2.17 -30.34 8.48
N ALA A 161 2.62 -29.27 7.84
CA ALA A 161 1.93 -27.98 7.86
C ALA A 161 0.58 -28.12 7.13
N ARG A 162 -0.47 -27.44 7.60
CA ARG A 162 -1.84 -27.60 7.07
C ARG A 162 -2.56 -26.26 6.94
N VAL A 163 -3.28 -26.10 5.85
CA VAL A 163 -4.14 -24.93 5.58
C VAL A 163 -5.40 -25.38 4.83
N SER A 164 -6.53 -24.73 5.07
CA SER A 164 -7.71 -24.82 4.20
C SER A 164 -7.84 -23.53 3.40
N ALA A 165 -8.12 -23.64 2.11
CA ALA A 165 -8.34 -22.51 1.23
C ALA A 165 -9.50 -22.80 0.28
N LYS A 166 -10.22 -21.76 -0.14
CA LYS A 166 -11.46 -21.86 -0.90
C LYS A 166 -11.36 -21.11 -2.22
N THR A 167 -11.70 -21.75 -3.33
CA THR A 167 -11.77 -21.09 -4.64
C THR A 167 -12.88 -20.03 -4.69
N LEU A 168 -12.72 -19.00 -5.52
CA LEU A 168 -13.74 -17.98 -5.76
C LEU A 168 -15.09 -18.58 -6.20
N LEU A 169 -16.19 -17.85 -6.00
CA LEU A 169 -17.55 -18.36 -6.24
C LEU A 169 -17.82 -18.57 -7.74
N ASN A 170 -17.19 -17.75 -8.60
CA ASN A 170 -17.26 -17.88 -10.05
C ASN A 170 -15.88 -17.94 -10.74
N ASN A 171 -15.84 -18.48 -11.96
CA ASN A 171 -14.62 -18.63 -12.78
C ASN A 171 -14.51 -17.64 -13.95
N THR A 172 -15.47 -16.73 -14.09
CA THR A 172 -15.46 -15.64 -15.09
C THR A 172 -14.77 -14.38 -14.57
N ASN A 173 -14.62 -14.25 -13.24
CA ASN A 173 -13.90 -13.15 -12.62
C ASN A 173 -12.39 -13.36 -12.74
N GLY A 174 -11.81 -12.86 -13.82
CA GLY A 174 -10.36 -12.74 -14.01
C GLY A 174 -9.75 -11.53 -13.29
N GLY A 175 -10.44 -10.95 -12.31
CA GLY A 175 -9.97 -9.80 -11.55
C GLY A 175 -9.90 -8.49 -12.35
N LEU A 176 -10.75 -8.33 -13.36
CA LEU A 176 -10.70 -7.15 -14.26
C LEU A 176 -11.10 -5.82 -13.56
N SER A 177 -11.59 -5.91 -12.33
CA SER A 177 -12.00 -4.81 -11.45
C SER A 177 -11.38 -5.04 -10.08
N SER A 178 -10.83 -4.02 -9.43
CA SER A 178 -10.32 -4.12 -8.05
C SER A 178 -11.40 -3.93 -6.98
N GLY A 179 -12.69 -4.08 -7.32
CA GLY A 179 -13.82 -3.92 -6.40
C GLY A 179 -14.01 -2.49 -5.89
N ALA A 180 -13.40 -1.50 -6.55
CA ALA A 180 -13.32 -0.10 -6.14
C ALA A 180 -14.23 0.87 -6.93
N ASP A 181 -14.75 0.44 -8.09
CA ASP A 181 -15.58 1.28 -8.97
C ASP A 181 -17.02 0.76 -8.96
N ILE A 182 -17.91 1.45 -8.23
CA ILE A 182 -19.28 1.00 -7.97
C ILE A 182 -20.27 2.15 -8.10
N ASP A 183 -21.50 1.84 -8.51
CA ASP A 183 -22.64 2.76 -8.42
C ASP A 183 -23.34 2.49 -7.07
N VAL A 184 -23.45 3.51 -6.22
CA VAL A 184 -23.92 3.35 -4.83
C VAL A 184 -25.39 3.73 -4.71
N ASP A 185 -26.27 2.72 -4.60
CA ASP A 185 -27.69 2.91 -4.25
C ASP A 185 -27.80 3.41 -2.79
N ASN A 186 -27.69 4.73 -2.64
CA ASN A 186 -27.66 5.47 -1.36
C ASN A 186 -29.04 5.54 -0.70
N ASP A 187 -29.56 4.40 -0.23
CA ASP A 187 -30.82 4.33 0.49
C ASP A 187 -30.70 4.64 2.00
N ARG A 188 -31.83 5.01 2.61
CA ARG A 188 -31.90 5.35 4.04
C ARG A 188 -32.27 4.13 4.88
N ILE A 189 -31.81 4.02 6.13
CA ILE A 189 -32.30 2.99 7.09
C ILE A 189 -33.85 2.96 7.14
N SER A 190 -34.49 4.13 7.04
CA SER A 190 -35.95 4.29 7.01
C SER A 190 -36.66 3.74 5.75
N ASN A 191 -35.91 3.28 4.76
CA ASN A 191 -36.42 2.77 3.49
C ASN A 191 -36.32 1.22 3.42
N PHE A 192 -35.41 0.62 4.19
CA PHE A 192 -35.32 -0.83 4.39
C PHE A 192 -36.41 -1.31 5.36
N THR A 193 -37.20 -2.30 4.94
CA THR A 193 -38.23 -2.91 5.79
C THR A 193 -37.62 -3.88 6.80
N GLU A 194 -36.49 -4.46 6.41
CA GLU A 194 -35.64 -5.43 7.10
C GLU A 194 -34.93 -4.77 8.30
N CYS A 195 -34.66 -3.47 8.20
CA CYS A 195 -34.22 -2.61 9.31
C CYS A 195 -35.40 -2.10 10.18
N ASN A 196 -36.57 -2.74 10.12
CA ASN A 196 -37.80 -2.34 10.83
C ASN A 196 -38.20 -0.86 10.69
N ASN A 197 -37.75 -0.17 9.64
CA ASN A 197 -37.91 1.29 9.42
C ASN A 197 -37.28 2.15 10.55
N ALA A 198 -36.18 1.69 11.16
CA ALA A 198 -35.40 2.42 12.16
C ALA A 198 -34.84 3.77 11.64
N ARG A 199 -34.38 4.63 12.55
CA ARG A 199 -33.84 5.97 12.20
C ARG A 199 -32.32 6.05 12.33
N SER A 200 -31.76 5.38 13.32
CA SER A 200 -30.33 5.10 13.45
C SER A 200 -30.13 3.59 13.61
N ALA A 201 -28.92 3.08 13.35
CA ALA A 201 -28.57 1.70 13.66
C ALA A 201 -28.69 1.40 15.17
N LEU A 202 -28.58 2.43 16.03
CA LEU A 202 -28.76 2.32 17.48
C LEU A 202 -30.20 1.97 17.89
N ASP A 203 -31.21 2.32 17.08
CA ASP A 203 -32.62 1.99 17.36
C ASP A 203 -32.95 0.50 17.11
N LEU A 204 -32.09 -0.23 16.40
CA LEU A 204 -32.34 -1.63 16.00
C LEU A 204 -32.25 -2.59 17.19
N GLN A 205 -33.15 -3.59 17.21
CA GLN A 205 -32.99 -4.71 18.13
C GLN A 205 -31.89 -5.64 17.61
N GLU A 206 -31.17 -6.27 18.52
CA GLU A 206 -30.07 -7.19 18.20
C GLU A 206 -30.50 -8.31 17.23
N ALA A 207 -31.71 -8.83 17.38
CA ALA A 207 -32.29 -9.85 16.50
C ALA A 207 -32.61 -9.37 15.07
N ASP A 208 -32.63 -8.05 14.83
CA ASP A 208 -32.88 -7.45 13.51
C ASP A 208 -31.57 -7.11 12.76
N LEU A 209 -30.44 -7.00 13.46
CA LEU A 209 -29.17 -6.47 12.93
C LEU A 209 -28.70 -7.23 11.69
N ASP A 210 -28.68 -8.57 11.76
CA ASP A 210 -28.24 -9.41 10.65
C ASP A 210 -29.14 -9.29 9.41
N SER A 211 -30.46 -9.17 9.60
CA SER A 211 -31.41 -9.00 8.48
C SER A 211 -31.28 -7.62 7.84
N CYS A 212 -31.09 -6.57 8.65
CA CYS A 212 -30.87 -5.21 8.19
C CYS A 212 -29.54 -5.07 7.43
N LEU A 213 -28.45 -5.61 7.98
CA LEU A 213 -27.13 -5.55 7.38
C LEU A 213 -27.07 -6.35 6.06
N GLN A 214 -27.64 -7.56 6.02
CA GLN A 214 -27.70 -8.35 4.78
C GLN A 214 -28.48 -7.62 3.67
N ALA A 215 -29.61 -6.97 3.98
CA ALA A 215 -30.35 -6.18 2.99
C ALA A 215 -29.54 -4.98 2.45
N MET A 216 -28.69 -4.35 3.29
CA MET A 216 -27.76 -3.31 2.84
C MET A 216 -26.63 -3.86 1.98
N LEU A 217 -26.06 -5.02 2.33
CA LEU A 217 -24.99 -5.67 1.57
C LEU A 217 -25.47 -6.18 0.21
N GLU A 218 -26.70 -6.70 0.12
CA GLU A 218 -27.36 -7.07 -1.13
C GLU A 218 -27.58 -5.85 -2.03
N LEU A 219 -28.11 -4.74 -1.50
CA LEU A 219 -28.32 -3.50 -2.26
C LEU A 219 -26.99 -2.92 -2.78
N ASN A 220 -25.94 -2.92 -1.95
CA ASN A 220 -24.62 -2.42 -2.32
C ASN A 220 -23.76 -3.46 -3.09
N ASN A 221 -24.33 -4.60 -3.51
CA ASN A 221 -23.65 -5.68 -4.24
C ASN A 221 -22.30 -6.10 -3.60
N MET A 222 -22.18 -6.03 -2.27
CA MET A 222 -20.86 -6.11 -1.60
C MET A 222 -20.16 -7.45 -1.85
N ALA A 223 -20.90 -8.55 -1.92
CA ALA A 223 -20.35 -9.87 -2.26
C ALA A 223 -19.75 -9.92 -3.68
N GLY A 224 -20.33 -9.21 -4.65
CA GLY A 224 -19.78 -9.11 -6.00
C GLY A 224 -18.49 -8.27 -6.03
N HIS A 225 -18.47 -7.16 -5.30
CA HIS A 225 -17.26 -6.33 -5.15
C HIS A 225 -16.14 -7.05 -4.39
N LEU A 226 -16.49 -7.93 -3.46
CA LEU A 226 -15.57 -8.82 -2.74
C LEU A 226 -15.00 -9.93 -3.64
N GLU A 227 -15.80 -10.52 -4.53
CA GLU A 227 -15.25 -11.40 -5.57
C GLU A 227 -14.27 -10.66 -6.49
N ASP A 228 -14.60 -9.44 -6.93
CA ASP A 228 -13.75 -8.62 -7.79
C ASP A 228 -12.39 -8.32 -7.16
N ILE A 229 -12.35 -7.75 -5.94
CA ILE A 229 -11.09 -7.39 -5.28
C ILE A 229 -10.21 -8.62 -5.01
N ARG A 230 -10.80 -9.75 -4.59
CA ARG A 230 -10.06 -11.00 -4.38
C ARG A 230 -9.55 -11.58 -5.71
N ALA A 231 -10.35 -11.55 -6.78
CA ALA A 231 -9.92 -11.98 -8.10
C ALA A 231 -8.79 -11.09 -8.68
N PHE A 232 -8.83 -9.79 -8.42
CA PHE A 232 -7.78 -8.85 -8.81
C PHE A 232 -6.49 -9.13 -8.03
N ALA A 233 -6.57 -9.25 -6.70
CA ALA A 233 -5.44 -9.55 -5.83
C ALA A 233 -4.78 -10.90 -6.19
N ALA A 234 -5.61 -11.92 -6.42
CA ALA A 234 -5.21 -13.23 -6.90
C ALA A 234 -4.41 -13.16 -8.21
N ARG A 235 -4.93 -12.43 -9.21
CA ARG A 235 -4.24 -12.29 -10.50
C ARG A 235 -2.93 -11.53 -10.33
N VAL A 236 -2.90 -10.41 -9.60
CA VAL A 236 -1.67 -9.64 -9.37
C VAL A 236 -0.57 -10.49 -8.73
N ARG A 237 -0.88 -11.25 -7.67
CA ARG A 237 0.06 -12.20 -7.05
C ARG A 237 0.56 -13.25 -8.05
N SER A 238 -0.27 -13.70 -8.99
CA SER A 238 0.11 -14.66 -10.04
C SER A 238 0.86 -14.05 -11.24
N GLU A 239 0.89 -12.72 -11.35
CA GLU A 239 1.56 -11.96 -12.43
C GLU A 239 2.99 -11.54 -12.06
N GLN A 240 3.41 -11.66 -10.79
CA GLN A 240 4.78 -11.30 -10.36
C GLN A 240 5.73 -12.50 -10.44
N ASP A 241 6.95 -12.27 -10.91
CA ASP A 241 8.02 -13.27 -10.88
C ASP A 241 8.71 -13.28 -9.48
N PRO A 242 8.91 -14.45 -8.84
CA PRO A 242 9.55 -14.52 -7.52
C PRO A 242 10.96 -13.90 -7.46
N ALA A 243 11.74 -13.90 -8.55
CA ALA A 243 13.05 -13.27 -8.58
C ALA A 243 12.96 -11.73 -8.72
N MET A 244 11.92 -11.22 -9.40
CA MET A 244 11.59 -9.79 -9.40
C MET A 244 11.17 -9.33 -8.00
N VAL A 245 10.38 -10.14 -7.28
CA VAL A 245 9.95 -9.84 -5.90
C VAL A 245 11.12 -9.85 -4.92
N GLU A 246 12.02 -10.83 -4.97
CA GLU A 246 13.25 -10.85 -4.14
C GLU A 246 14.12 -9.62 -4.43
N LEU A 247 14.40 -9.31 -5.71
CA LEU A 247 15.18 -8.13 -6.08
C LEU A 247 14.49 -6.84 -5.59
N GLY A 248 13.17 -6.74 -5.76
CA GLY A 248 12.37 -5.62 -5.28
C GLY A 248 12.45 -5.43 -3.76
N MET A 249 12.34 -6.50 -2.99
CA MET A 249 12.50 -6.50 -1.54
C MET A 249 13.89 -5.99 -1.14
N ARG A 250 14.96 -6.55 -1.73
CA ARG A 250 16.34 -6.14 -1.43
C ARG A 250 16.61 -4.68 -1.80
N LEU A 251 16.01 -4.17 -2.88
CA LEU A 251 16.11 -2.76 -3.27
C LEU A 251 15.32 -1.84 -2.33
N PHE A 252 14.06 -2.18 -2.00
CA PHE A 252 13.19 -1.42 -1.11
C PHE A 252 13.79 -1.25 0.29
N HIS A 253 14.52 -2.27 0.77
CA HIS A 253 15.25 -2.25 2.03
C HIS A 253 16.72 -1.80 1.90
N SER A 254 17.21 -1.38 0.72
CA SER A 254 18.59 -0.88 0.56
C SER A 254 18.67 0.65 0.70
N LYS A 255 19.62 1.11 1.52
CA LYS A 255 19.95 2.54 1.66
C LYS A 255 20.77 3.08 0.50
N SER A 256 21.30 2.23 -0.39
CA SER A 256 22.06 2.68 -1.58
C SER A 256 21.24 3.48 -2.60
N LEU A 257 19.91 3.52 -2.41
CA LEU A 257 18.98 4.36 -3.16
C LEU A 257 18.77 5.77 -2.57
N SER A 258 19.31 6.11 -1.38
CA SER A 258 19.36 7.50 -0.89
C SER A 258 20.69 8.19 -1.20
N ALA A 259 20.64 9.51 -1.32
CA ALA A 259 21.80 10.35 -1.58
C ALA A 259 22.91 10.21 -0.53
N ASN A 260 22.56 9.98 0.73
CA ASN A 260 23.51 9.94 1.83
C ASN A 260 23.78 8.51 2.36
N SER A 261 23.14 7.49 1.76
CA SER A 261 23.17 6.09 2.21
C SER A 261 22.66 5.86 3.65
N ASP A 262 21.72 6.70 4.07
CA ASP A 262 21.12 6.80 5.40
C ASP A 262 19.68 6.23 5.49
N THR A 263 18.99 6.08 4.36
CA THR A 263 17.54 5.89 4.31
C THR A 263 17.16 4.93 3.18
N ALA A 264 16.29 3.96 3.46
CA ALA A 264 15.69 3.05 2.47
C ALA A 264 14.19 3.37 2.32
N CYS A 265 13.49 2.74 1.37
CA CYS A 265 12.04 2.90 1.27
C CYS A 265 11.35 2.42 2.56
N SER A 266 11.81 1.31 3.13
CA SER A 266 11.36 0.81 4.43
C SER A 266 11.71 1.68 5.65
N SER A 267 12.52 2.74 5.51
CA SER A 267 12.72 3.71 6.59
C SER A 267 11.48 4.56 6.91
N CYS A 268 10.53 4.63 5.97
CA CYS A 268 9.24 5.32 6.11
C CYS A 268 8.02 4.43 5.78
N HIS A 269 8.28 3.20 5.30
CA HIS A 269 7.28 2.24 4.84
C HIS A 269 7.64 0.81 5.27
N GLN A 270 7.85 0.57 6.56
CA GLN A 270 8.25 -0.77 7.05
C GLN A 270 7.04 -1.71 7.01
N PRO A 271 7.09 -2.91 6.36
CA PRO A 271 5.94 -3.81 6.30
C PRO A 271 5.42 -4.25 7.69
N ALA A 272 6.32 -4.35 8.67
CA ALA A 272 6.03 -4.66 10.07
C ALA A 272 5.57 -3.44 10.92
N MET A 273 5.22 -2.30 10.30
CA MET A 273 4.73 -1.10 10.98
C MET A 273 3.65 -0.41 10.15
N GLY A 274 2.55 0.03 10.76
CA GLY A 274 1.50 0.83 10.09
C GLY A 274 0.92 0.24 8.78
N CYS A 275 1.02 -1.08 8.55
CA CYS A 275 0.70 -1.73 7.26
C CYS A 275 1.57 -1.21 6.09
N GLY A 276 2.88 -1.01 6.32
CA GLY A 276 3.77 -0.38 5.35
C GLY A 276 3.85 1.15 5.48
N GLY A 277 3.76 1.65 6.71
CA GLY A 277 3.97 3.05 7.09
C GLY A 277 5.11 3.18 8.10
N ASP A 278 5.05 4.22 8.93
CA ASP A 278 6.02 4.49 10.00
C ASP A 278 5.40 5.02 11.30
N ASP A 279 4.07 5.02 11.45
CA ASP A 279 3.35 5.54 12.62
C ASP A 279 3.73 7.00 13.02
N LEU A 280 4.30 7.78 12.09
CA LEU A 280 4.63 9.21 12.27
C LEU A 280 3.64 10.11 11.53
N SER A 281 3.41 11.32 12.07
CA SER A 281 2.58 12.32 11.37
C SER A 281 3.26 12.85 10.12
N MET A 282 4.59 12.96 10.14
CA MET A 282 5.45 13.36 9.02
C MET A 282 6.75 12.55 9.09
N PRO A 283 7.17 11.80 8.06
CA PRO A 283 8.32 10.92 8.14
C PRO A 283 9.65 11.71 8.24
N ILE A 284 10.63 11.08 8.89
CA ILE A 284 12.02 11.54 8.89
C ILE A 284 12.76 10.81 7.75
N GLY A 285 12.84 11.46 6.59
CA GLY A 285 13.55 10.96 5.42
C GLY A 285 15.07 10.92 5.63
N VAL A 286 15.78 11.94 5.13
CA VAL A 286 17.25 12.06 5.23
C VAL A 286 17.74 12.53 6.61
N SER A 287 19.02 12.28 6.91
CA SER A 287 19.77 12.78 8.08
C SER A 287 19.28 12.30 9.46
N ALA A 288 18.60 11.15 9.53
CA ALA A 288 18.21 10.54 10.80
C ALA A 288 19.41 10.23 11.72
N LEU A 289 19.30 10.56 13.01
CA LEU A 289 20.35 10.32 14.02
C LEU A 289 20.72 8.84 14.19
N ASP A 290 19.74 7.96 13.97
CA ASP A 290 19.90 6.52 13.98
C ASP A 290 19.18 5.95 12.75
N SER A 291 19.93 5.72 11.67
CA SER A 291 19.38 5.26 10.38
C SER A 291 18.52 4.00 10.49
N ALA A 292 18.79 3.12 11.47
CA ALA A 292 18.10 1.84 11.66
C ALA A 292 16.79 1.97 12.46
N LEU A 293 16.63 3.03 13.25
CA LEU A 293 15.37 3.29 13.97
C LEU A 293 14.30 3.74 12.99
N VAL A 294 13.19 3.01 12.92
CA VAL A 294 12.00 3.37 12.14
C VAL A 294 10.85 3.79 13.04
N GLY A 295 10.03 4.71 12.54
CA GLY A 295 8.83 5.21 13.20
C GLY A 295 9.07 5.95 14.52
N PRO A 296 8.25 5.73 15.58
CA PRO A 296 8.26 6.51 16.81
C PRO A 296 9.66 6.69 17.41
N GLY A 297 10.06 7.95 17.60
CA GLY A 297 11.39 8.33 18.11
C GLY A 297 12.48 8.49 17.04
N ARG A 298 12.25 8.12 15.77
CA ARG A 298 13.13 8.52 14.65
C ARG A 298 13.16 10.05 14.58
N SER A 299 14.35 10.63 14.43
CA SER A 299 14.56 12.09 14.45
C SER A 299 15.84 12.45 13.71
N ASP A 300 15.88 13.66 13.15
CA ASP A 300 17.07 14.32 12.57
C ASP A 300 17.94 15.03 13.63
N GLY A 301 17.44 15.15 14.86
CA GLY A 301 18.11 15.86 15.96
C GLY A 301 18.05 17.38 15.89
N LEU A 302 17.29 17.98 14.95
CA LEU A 302 17.18 19.42 14.81
C LEU A 302 16.19 20.06 15.80
N ASN A 303 15.26 19.28 16.35
CA ASN A 303 14.12 19.75 17.15
C ASN A 303 13.27 20.81 16.42
N GLU A 304 13.00 20.53 15.14
CA GLU A 304 12.15 21.30 14.24
C GLU A 304 11.06 20.39 13.64
N VAL A 305 10.17 20.98 12.84
CA VAL A 305 9.14 20.24 12.10
C VAL A 305 9.78 19.50 10.91
N PRO A 306 9.45 18.21 10.68
CA PRO A 306 9.97 17.46 9.55
C PRO A 306 9.67 18.11 8.20
N LEU A 307 10.62 17.98 7.26
CA LEU A 307 10.51 18.57 5.93
C LEU A 307 9.53 17.81 5.01
N VAL A 308 9.26 16.53 5.28
CA VAL A 308 8.28 15.74 4.51
C VAL A 308 6.87 16.08 5.00
N ALA A 309 6.21 17.00 4.29
CA ALA A 309 4.95 17.62 4.71
C ALA A 309 3.69 16.73 4.72
N ARG A 310 3.82 15.40 4.61
CA ARG A 310 2.71 14.44 4.57
C ARG A 310 3.05 13.16 5.30
N ASN A 311 2.05 12.52 5.91
CA ASN A 311 2.16 11.19 6.50
C ASN A 311 2.42 10.15 5.39
N SER A 312 3.23 9.14 5.70
CA SER A 312 3.57 8.00 4.85
C SER A 312 2.32 7.14 4.58
N PRO A 313 1.79 7.06 3.34
CA PRO A 313 0.70 6.14 3.06
C PRO A 313 1.14 4.69 3.26
N PRO A 314 0.28 3.77 3.75
CA PRO A 314 0.60 2.35 3.79
C PRO A 314 0.90 1.82 2.39
N THR A 315 1.99 1.06 2.23
CA THR A 315 2.31 0.30 1.01
C THR A 315 1.47 -0.97 0.88
N CYS A 316 0.88 -1.47 1.97
CA CYS A 316 -0.06 -2.59 1.88
C CYS A 316 -1.26 -2.23 0.99
N ASN A 317 -1.68 -3.18 0.15
CA ASN A 317 -2.71 -3.01 -0.88
C ASN A 317 -2.40 -1.95 -1.96
N ALA A 318 -1.14 -1.50 -2.11
CA ALA A 318 -0.71 -0.57 -3.18
C ALA A 318 -1.10 -1.06 -4.59
N ALA A 319 -1.06 -2.37 -4.83
CA ALA A 319 -1.40 -2.96 -6.13
C ALA A 319 -2.87 -2.80 -6.54
N LEU A 320 -3.78 -2.55 -5.59
CA LEU A 320 -5.24 -2.52 -5.82
C LEU A 320 -5.73 -1.14 -6.33
N TRP A 321 -4.88 -0.12 -6.28
CA TRP A 321 -5.13 1.19 -6.87
C TRP A 321 -5.09 1.11 -8.40
N THR A 322 -6.06 1.76 -9.04
CA THR A 322 -6.26 1.69 -10.50
C THR A 322 -6.45 3.06 -11.14
N ARG A 323 -6.57 4.13 -10.34
CA ARG A 323 -6.69 5.52 -10.80
C ARG A 323 -5.44 6.36 -10.47
N GLY A 324 -4.83 6.20 -9.29
CA GLY A 324 -3.63 6.95 -8.92
C GLY A 324 -3.06 6.67 -7.53
N LEU A 325 -1.83 7.13 -7.31
CA LEU A 325 -1.04 7.04 -6.08
C LEU A 325 -0.58 8.44 -5.60
N PHE A 326 0.12 8.47 -4.45
CA PHE A 326 0.33 9.65 -3.59
C PHE A 326 -0.98 10.26 -3.04
N TRP A 327 -0.88 11.18 -2.09
CA TRP A 327 -2.05 11.86 -1.52
C TRP A 327 -2.73 12.85 -2.50
N ASP A 328 -2.07 13.21 -3.60
CA ASP A 328 -2.48 14.24 -4.57
C ASP A 328 -2.88 13.68 -5.95
N ASN A 329 -2.79 12.36 -6.17
CA ASN A 329 -2.92 11.73 -7.51
C ASN A 329 -1.90 12.28 -8.54
N ARG A 330 -0.71 12.74 -8.12
CA ARG A 330 0.34 13.18 -9.06
C ARG A 330 0.97 12.06 -9.88
N VAL A 331 0.65 10.80 -9.57
CA VAL A 331 0.88 9.62 -10.41
C VAL A 331 -0.47 8.99 -10.66
N ALA A 332 -0.96 9.03 -11.91
CA ALA A 332 -2.33 8.62 -12.25
C ALA A 332 -2.45 7.95 -13.62
N ILE A 333 -3.41 7.04 -13.77
CA ILE A 333 -3.80 6.46 -15.07
C ILE A 333 -4.99 7.25 -15.62
N THR A 334 -4.96 7.53 -16.93
CA THR A 334 -5.96 8.32 -17.65
C THR A 334 -6.36 7.66 -18.97
N ASP A 335 -7.39 8.17 -19.65
CA ASP A 335 -7.75 7.82 -21.03
C ASP A 335 -6.62 7.98 -22.07
N ARG A 336 -5.49 8.59 -21.67
CA ARG A 336 -4.30 8.82 -22.50
C ARG A 336 -3.08 8.02 -22.04
N GLY A 337 -3.26 7.10 -21.10
CA GLY A 337 -2.18 6.37 -20.44
C GLY A 337 -1.79 6.96 -19.08
N LEU A 338 -0.64 6.53 -18.59
CA LEU A 338 -0.01 7.00 -17.36
C LEU A 338 0.37 8.47 -17.49
N ARG A 339 0.13 9.24 -16.42
CA ARG A 339 0.62 10.60 -16.27
C ARG A 339 1.21 10.79 -14.89
N THR A 340 2.45 11.28 -14.87
CA THR A 340 3.09 11.83 -13.68
C THR A 340 3.47 13.29 -13.88
N ASP A 341 4.06 13.97 -12.91
CA ASP A 341 4.63 15.31 -13.16
C ASP A 341 5.80 15.26 -14.16
N SER A 342 6.57 14.17 -14.13
CA SER A 342 7.71 13.94 -15.02
C SER A 342 7.30 13.32 -16.35
N ARG A 343 7.89 13.76 -17.47
CA ARG A 343 7.67 13.09 -18.76
C ARG A 343 8.46 11.78 -18.84
N ASP A 344 9.74 11.81 -18.53
CA ASP A 344 10.63 10.65 -18.67
C ASP A 344 10.11 9.44 -17.87
N VAL A 345 9.65 9.67 -16.62
CA VAL A 345 9.04 8.63 -15.78
C VAL A 345 7.76 8.05 -16.42
N SER A 346 6.94 8.89 -17.05
CA SER A 346 5.72 8.44 -17.74
C SER A 346 6.08 7.57 -18.96
N ASP A 347 6.89 8.11 -19.87
CA ASP A 347 7.23 7.47 -21.14
C ASP A 347 8.06 6.17 -20.93
N ASN A 348 8.94 6.11 -19.92
CA ASN A 348 9.71 4.91 -19.57
C ASN A 348 8.86 3.82 -18.89
N THR A 349 7.99 4.20 -17.95
CA THR A 349 7.15 3.22 -17.23
C THR A 349 6.14 2.55 -18.16
N GLU A 350 5.54 3.31 -19.09
CA GLU A 350 4.68 2.70 -20.12
C GLU A 350 5.43 1.74 -21.05
N ALA A 351 6.71 2.01 -21.33
CA ALA A 351 7.54 1.14 -22.17
C ALA A 351 7.94 -0.18 -21.48
N ALA A 352 8.01 -0.20 -20.14
CA ALA A 352 8.30 -1.40 -19.35
C ALA A 352 7.03 -2.22 -19.04
N VAL A 353 6.05 -1.61 -18.34
CA VAL A 353 4.91 -2.30 -17.73
C VAL A 353 3.53 -1.83 -18.25
N GLY A 354 3.51 -0.95 -19.24
CA GLY A 354 2.27 -0.42 -19.81
C GLY A 354 1.50 0.47 -18.83
N THR A 355 0.19 0.26 -18.74
CA THR A 355 -0.74 1.13 -17.99
C THR A 355 -1.61 0.36 -16.98
N GLY A 356 -1.08 -0.71 -16.40
CA GLY A 356 -1.72 -1.46 -15.29
C GLY A 356 -1.42 -0.84 -13.92
N SER A 357 -1.91 -1.43 -12.83
CA SER A 357 -1.60 -0.93 -11.47
C SER A 357 -0.11 -1.00 -11.13
N LEU A 358 0.62 -1.97 -11.67
CA LEU A 358 2.09 -2.05 -11.61
C LEU A 358 2.77 -0.77 -12.14
N ALA A 359 2.18 -0.12 -13.15
CA ALA A 359 2.67 1.15 -13.70
C ALA A 359 2.48 2.32 -12.74
N LEU A 360 1.51 2.27 -11.81
CA LEU A 360 1.40 3.29 -10.77
C LEU A 360 2.55 3.16 -9.75
N MET A 361 2.82 1.93 -9.28
CA MET A 361 3.89 1.64 -8.30
C MET A 361 5.27 1.92 -8.88
N MET A 362 5.57 1.42 -10.09
CA MET A 362 6.84 1.69 -10.78
C MET A 362 7.05 3.19 -11.00
N ALA A 363 6.00 3.93 -11.37
CA ALA A 363 6.10 5.38 -11.53
C ALA A 363 6.21 6.13 -10.19
N GLN A 364 5.61 5.63 -9.11
CA GLN A 364 5.73 6.17 -7.75
C GLN A 364 7.20 6.14 -7.30
N ALA A 365 7.87 4.99 -7.45
CA ALA A 365 9.22 4.73 -6.93
C ALA A 365 10.30 5.67 -7.47
N HIS A 366 10.05 6.34 -8.60
CA HIS A 366 10.94 7.34 -9.18
C HIS A 366 11.01 8.66 -8.38
N PHE A 367 10.01 8.99 -7.55
CA PHE A 367 9.94 10.32 -6.92
C PHE A 367 10.71 10.45 -5.59
N PRO A 368 10.55 9.55 -4.59
CA PRO A 368 11.15 9.75 -3.26
C PRO A 368 12.68 9.83 -3.28
N VAL A 369 13.30 9.00 -4.13
CA VAL A 369 14.76 9.01 -4.44
C VAL A 369 15.29 10.35 -4.96
N THR A 370 14.41 11.31 -5.28
CA THR A 370 14.73 12.63 -5.82
C THR A 370 14.08 13.80 -5.08
N ASP A 371 13.27 13.57 -4.03
CA ASP A 371 12.79 14.65 -3.15
C ASP A 371 13.84 14.92 -2.06
N THR A 372 14.21 16.19 -1.92
CA THR A 372 15.23 16.71 -1.01
C THR A 372 14.95 16.40 0.47
N ALA A 373 13.69 16.17 0.84
CA ALA A 373 13.27 15.85 2.20
C ALA A 373 13.14 14.34 2.44
N GLU A 374 12.87 13.55 1.39
CA GLU A 374 12.55 12.12 1.49
C GLU A 374 13.83 11.26 1.42
N MET A 375 14.54 11.25 0.30
CA MET A 375 15.76 10.42 0.13
C MET A 375 16.95 11.11 -0.54
N GLY A 376 16.82 12.32 -1.12
CA GLY A 376 18.00 12.94 -1.72
C GLY A 376 17.86 14.32 -2.35
N ASP A 377 18.68 15.26 -1.88
CA ASP A 377 19.04 16.45 -2.65
C ASP A 377 20.06 16.07 -3.73
N ILE A 378 19.64 16.09 -4.99
CA ILE A 378 20.48 15.77 -6.15
C ILE A 378 21.49 16.88 -6.49
N THR A 379 21.30 18.10 -5.98
CA THR A 379 22.15 19.25 -6.32
C THR A 379 23.55 19.14 -5.71
N GLN A 380 23.72 18.37 -4.63
CA GLN A 380 25.03 18.08 -4.05
C GLN A 380 25.95 17.26 -4.99
N PHE A 381 25.36 16.51 -5.93
CA PHE A 381 26.07 15.79 -7.00
C PHE A 381 26.22 16.63 -8.28
N GLY A 382 25.64 17.84 -8.32
CA GLY A 382 25.72 18.77 -9.45
C GLY A 382 24.59 18.68 -10.47
N TYR A 383 23.54 17.90 -10.22
CA TYR A 383 22.36 17.82 -11.10
C TYR A 383 21.35 18.94 -10.80
N ASP A 384 20.52 19.24 -11.79
CA ASP A 384 19.47 20.26 -11.72
C ASP A 384 18.16 19.67 -11.17
N ASN A 385 17.79 20.06 -9.95
CA ASN A 385 16.54 19.65 -9.30
C ASN A 385 15.29 20.41 -9.80
N THR A 386 15.38 21.09 -10.94
CA THR A 386 14.25 21.79 -11.58
C THR A 386 13.88 21.25 -12.97
N SER A 387 14.57 20.19 -13.46
CA SER A 387 14.26 19.58 -14.76
C SER A 387 14.24 18.04 -14.75
N ASP A 388 13.32 17.46 -15.53
CA ASP A 388 13.20 16.02 -15.78
C ASP A 388 14.56 15.37 -16.07
N SER A 389 15.34 15.98 -16.97
CA SER A 389 16.67 15.50 -17.36
C SER A 389 17.67 15.47 -16.20
N GLY A 390 17.57 16.38 -15.21
CA GLY A 390 18.44 16.37 -14.04
C GLY A 390 18.09 15.23 -13.09
N PHE A 391 16.79 15.00 -12.85
CA PHE A 391 16.30 13.87 -12.08
C PHE A 391 16.62 12.52 -12.74
N THR A 392 16.40 12.38 -14.06
CA THR A 392 16.72 11.18 -14.83
C THR A 392 18.22 10.89 -14.82
N ALA A 393 19.07 11.90 -15.05
CA ALA A 393 20.53 11.73 -15.00
C ALA A 393 21.00 11.30 -13.60
N TYR A 394 20.51 11.90 -12.52
CA TYR A 394 20.85 11.47 -11.15
C TYR A 394 20.50 10.00 -10.88
N ARG A 395 19.30 9.56 -11.27
CA ARG A 395 18.84 8.18 -11.06
C ARG A 395 19.71 7.15 -11.78
N GLU A 396 20.14 7.43 -13.01
CA GLU A 396 20.95 6.49 -13.81
C GLU A 396 22.47 6.62 -13.53
N GLU A 397 22.99 7.84 -13.38
CA GLU A 397 24.43 8.11 -13.23
C GLU A 397 24.93 8.00 -11.77
N ILE A 398 24.03 8.09 -10.77
CA ILE A 398 24.37 7.88 -9.34
C ILE A 398 23.69 6.62 -8.79
N LEU A 399 22.35 6.54 -8.75
CA LEU A 399 21.68 5.46 -7.99
C LEU A 399 21.85 4.08 -8.63
N ALA A 400 21.59 3.95 -9.93
CA ALA A 400 21.86 2.72 -10.67
C ALA A 400 23.37 2.38 -10.70
N ALA A 401 24.23 3.40 -10.71
CA ALA A 401 25.68 3.24 -10.69
C ALA A 401 26.22 2.76 -9.31
N ASN A 402 25.63 3.20 -8.19
CA ASN A 402 25.95 2.71 -6.84
C ASN A 402 25.71 1.20 -6.72
N LEU A 403 24.61 0.72 -7.31
CA LEU A 403 24.24 -0.69 -7.35
C LEU A 403 25.03 -1.50 -8.39
N GLY A 404 25.68 -0.83 -9.35
CA GLY A 404 26.47 -1.40 -10.47
C GLY A 404 27.77 -2.12 -10.08
N SER A 405 27.79 -2.77 -8.91
CA SER A 405 28.85 -3.65 -8.44
C SER A 405 28.41 -5.12 -8.54
N ALA A 406 29.38 -6.02 -8.72
CA ALA A 406 29.16 -7.42 -9.09
C ALA A 406 28.41 -8.28 -8.05
N SER A 407 27.99 -7.73 -6.91
CA SER A 407 27.12 -8.42 -5.95
C SER A 407 25.63 -8.35 -6.32
N TRP A 408 25.18 -7.27 -6.98
CA TRP A 408 23.80 -7.14 -7.46
C TRP A 408 23.55 -7.91 -8.77
N ASP A 409 24.59 -8.14 -9.58
CA ASP A 409 24.55 -8.87 -10.87
C ASP A 409 23.70 -10.14 -10.83
N SER A 410 23.78 -10.93 -9.74
CA SER A 410 23.08 -12.21 -9.61
C SER A 410 21.56 -12.04 -9.43
N LEU A 411 21.12 -11.01 -8.71
CA LEU A 411 19.70 -10.72 -8.52
C LEU A 411 19.10 -10.16 -9.81
N PHE A 412 19.75 -9.19 -10.45
CA PHE A 412 19.31 -8.67 -11.76
C PHE A 412 19.30 -9.74 -12.85
N SER A 413 20.32 -10.62 -12.91
CA SER A 413 20.35 -11.75 -13.84
C SER A 413 19.22 -12.76 -13.59
N SER A 414 18.80 -12.95 -12.34
CA SER A 414 17.69 -13.85 -12.00
C SER A 414 16.33 -13.23 -12.36
N ALA A 415 16.17 -11.93 -12.13
CA ALA A 415 14.93 -11.19 -12.32
C ALA A 415 14.66 -10.79 -13.79
N PHE A 416 15.69 -10.35 -14.51
CA PHE A 416 15.58 -9.83 -15.89
C PHE A 416 16.26 -10.70 -16.95
N GLY A 417 16.97 -11.76 -16.56
CA GLY A 417 17.74 -12.63 -17.45
C GLY A 417 19.12 -12.10 -17.85
N ASP A 418 19.49 -10.89 -17.42
CA ASP A 418 20.82 -10.30 -17.61
C ASP A 418 21.16 -9.30 -16.46
N PRO A 419 22.44 -9.04 -16.16
CA PRO A 419 22.84 -8.24 -14.99
C PRO A 419 22.73 -6.71 -15.19
N ALA A 420 22.23 -6.19 -16.32
CA ALA A 420 22.29 -4.75 -16.57
C ALA A 420 21.35 -3.96 -15.65
N ILE A 421 21.92 -3.09 -14.84
CA ILE A 421 21.20 -2.21 -13.92
C ILE A 421 20.88 -0.87 -14.62
N ASN A 422 19.65 -0.40 -14.43
CA ASN A 422 19.18 0.94 -14.77
C ASN A 422 17.99 1.26 -13.84
N PHE A 423 17.61 2.54 -13.71
CA PHE A 423 16.59 2.92 -12.75
C PHE A 423 15.19 2.41 -13.12
N SER A 424 14.88 2.24 -14.41
CA SER A 424 13.61 1.62 -14.81
C SER A 424 13.49 0.19 -14.26
N ARG A 425 14.54 -0.62 -14.36
CA ARG A 425 14.58 -1.98 -13.77
C ARG A 425 14.52 -1.98 -12.24
N ILE A 426 15.17 -1.00 -11.58
CA ILE A 426 15.09 -0.82 -10.12
C ILE A 426 13.64 -0.56 -9.70
N ALA A 427 12.97 0.38 -10.35
CA ALA A 427 11.59 0.75 -10.07
C ALA A 427 10.58 -0.36 -10.41
N GLU A 428 10.82 -1.12 -11.48
CA GLU A 428 10.00 -2.27 -11.89
C GLU A 428 10.05 -3.41 -10.85
N ALA A 429 11.25 -3.72 -10.34
CA ALA A 429 11.43 -4.72 -9.28
C ALA A 429 10.79 -4.26 -7.96
N ILE A 430 11.01 -3.02 -7.52
CA ILE A 430 10.34 -2.43 -6.35
C ILE A 430 8.81 -2.55 -6.49
N ALA A 431 8.27 -2.21 -7.66
CA ALA A 431 6.84 -2.29 -7.92
C ALA A 431 6.30 -3.73 -7.88
N ALA A 432 7.07 -4.73 -8.31
CA ALA A 432 6.69 -6.15 -8.20
C ALA A 432 6.65 -6.62 -6.74
N TYR A 433 7.56 -6.12 -5.90
CA TYR A 433 7.55 -6.36 -4.45
C TYR A 433 6.39 -5.64 -3.75
N GLU A 434 6.10 -4.38 -4.07
CA GLU A 434 4.90 -3.69 -3.58
C GLU A 434 3.60 -4.38 -4.03
N ALA A 435 3.60 -4.96 -5.23
CA ALA A 435 2.43 -5.62 -5.81
C ALA A 435 1.95 -6.86 -5.01
N VAL A 436 2.84 -7.53 -4.27
CA VAL A 436 2.48 -8.72 -3.48
C VAL A 436 2.04 -8.42 -2.05
N GLN A 437 2.18 -7.18 -1.56
CA GLN A 437 1.80 -6.74 -0.20
C GLN A 437 0.28 -6.64 0.01
N LEU A 438 -0.46 -7.70 -0.29
CA LEU A 438 -1.91 -7.70 -0.30
C LEU A 438 -2.45 -8.32 0.98
N PHE A 439 -3.10 -7.49 1.79
CA PHE A 439 -3.68 -7.79 3.10
C PHE A 439 -5.14 -7.35 3.09
N ILE A 440 -6.03 -8.27 2.72
CA ILE A 440 -7.44 -7.99 2.46
C ILE A 440 -8.40 -8.91 3.21
N ASP A 441 -7.94 -9.96 3.89
CA ASP A 441 -8.83 -10.97 4.46
C ASP A 441 -9.16 -10.62 5.92
N ASN A 442 -10.37 -10.10 6.14
CA ASN A 442 -10.78 -9.40 7.36
C ASN A 442 -12.18 -9.84 7.86
N PRO A 443 -12.52 -9.65 9.15
CA PRO A 443 -13.80 -10.08 9.73
C PRO A 443 -15.06 -9.56 9.04
N PHE A 444 -15.05 -8.37 8.43
CA PHE A 444 -16.20 -7.89 7.64
C PHE A 444 -16.38 -8.70 6.34
N PHE A 445 -15.31 -9.12 5.68
CA PHE A 445 -15.41 -9.98 4.48
C PHE A 445 -15.86 -11.40 4.83
N ASP A 446 -15.41 -11.96 5.96
CA ASP A 446 -15.97 -13.20 6.50
C ASP A 446 -17.50 -13.10 6.71
N TYR A 447 -17.98 -11.96 7.20
CA TYR A 447 -19.41 -11.71 7.35
C TYR A 447 -20.14 -11.67 5.99
N VAL A 448 -19.55 -11.01 4.98
CA VAL A 448 -20.08 -10.96 3.60
C VAL A 448 -20.11 -12.35 2.95
N ASP A 449 -19.14 -13.22 3.24
CA ASP A 449 -19.14 -14.63 2.84
C ASP A 449 -20.17 -15.50 3.60
N GLY A 450 -20.84 -14.92 4.60
CA GLY A 450 -21.95 -15.53 5.34
C GLY A 450 -21.64 -15.96 6.78
N ASN A 451 -20.43 -15.70 7.29
CA ASN A 451 -20.10 -15.93 8.70
C ASN A 451 -20.70 -14.84 9.58
N GLN A 452 -22.00 -14.96 9.90
CA GLN A 452 -22.73 -14.00 10.75
C GLN A 452 -22.14 -13.84 12.17
N GLY A 453 -21.23 -14.73 12.59
CA GLY A 453 -20.49 -14.67 13.84
C GLY A 453 -19.10 -14.03 13.75
N ALA A 454 -18.68 -13.55 12.57
CA ALA A 454 -17.44 -12.79 12.40
C ALA A 454 -17.53 -11.34 12.90
N LEU A 455 -18.76 -10.82 13.06
CA LEU A 455 -19.05 -9.51 13.63
C LEU A 455 -19.93 -9.63 14.87
N ASP A 456 -19.71 -8.76 15.84
CA ASP A 456 -20.56 -8.58 17.01
C ASP A 456 -21.73 -7.60 16.78
N SER A 457 -22.52 -7.36 17.81
CA SER A 457 -23.73 -6.53 17.73
C SER A 457 -23.48 -5.02 17.68
N GLU A 458 -22.25 -4.55 17.92
CA GLU A 458 -21.83 -3.15 17.81
C GLU A 458 -21.14 -2.90 16.47
N GLU A 459 -20.27 -3.82 16.04
CA GLU A 459 -19.65 -3.84 14.72
C GLU A 459 -20.72 -3.85 13.60
N LYS A 460 -21.78 -4.65 13.75
CA LYS A 460 -22.95 -4.63 12.85
C LYS A 460 -23.65 -3.26 12.83
N ARG A 461 -23.76 -2.57 13.97
CA ARG A 461 -24.34 -1.20 14.02
C ARG A 461 -23.44 -0.20 13.32
N GLY A 462 -22.13 -0.36 13.43
CA GLY A 462 -21.14 0.41 12.70
C GLY A 462 -21.27 0.23 11.18
N ALA A 463 -21.33 -1.02 10.70
CA ALA A 463 -21.51 -1.32 9.28
C ALA A 463 -22.82 -0.74 8.71
N ILE A 464 -23.93 -0.87 9.44
CA ILE A 464 -25.23 -0.28 9.08
C ILE A 464 -25.16 1.25 9.07
N THR A 465 -24.50 1.86 10.06
CA THR A 465 -24.31 3.33 10.14
C THR A 465 -23.42 3.84 9.00
N PHE A 466 -22.37 3.10 8.65
CA PHE A 466 -21.47 3.43 7.55
C PHE A 466 -22.18 3.45 6.20
N MET A 467 -23.00 2.43 5.92
CA MET A 467 -23.76 2.32 4.67
C MET A 467 -25.03 3.18 4.63
N ALA A 468 -25.53 3.66 5.76
CA ALA A 468 -26.69 4.54 5.81
C ALA A 468 -26.43 5.91 5.15
N SER A 469 -27.29 6.31 4.21
CA SER A 469 -27.14 7.55 3.42
C SER A 469 -27.06 8.86 4.24
N ASN A 470 -27.27 8.84 5.57
CA ASN A 470 -27.16 10.00 6.45
C ASN A 470 -25.80 10.14 7.17
N SER A 471 -24.97 9.09 7.25
CA SER A 471 -23.58 9.23 7.70
C SER A 471 -22.71 9.84 6.59
N GLY A 472 -23.04 9.50 5.34
CA GLY A 472 -22.42 10.01 4.14
C GLY A 472 -21.10 9.33 3.74
N CYS A 473 -20.63 8.33 4.49
CA CYS A 473 -19.33 7.67 4.30
C CYS A 473 -19.18 7.05 2.90
N THR A 474 -20.20 6.31 2.45
CA THR A 474 -20.25 5.63 1.15
C THR A 474 -20.23 6.55 -0.08
N ASN A 475 -20.42 7.87 0.08
CA ASN A 475 -20.23 8.83 -1.02
C ASN A 475 -18.75 9.01 -1.42
N CYS A 476 -17.83 8.51 -0.59
CA CYS A 476 -16.39 8.54 -0.83
C CYS A 476 -15.79 7.13 -0.77
N HIS A 477 -16.16 6.39 0.29
CA HIS A 477 -15.58 5.11 0.66
C HIS A 477 -16.54 3.98 0.25
N ALA A 478 -16.40 3.54 -1.00
CA ALA A 478 -17.35 2.66 -1.68
C ALA A 478 -16.66 1.39 -2.22
N GLY A 479 -17.45 0.35 -2.47
CA GLY A 479 -16.98 -0.96 -2.93
C GLY A 479 -16.21 -1.72 -1.84
N ALA A 480 -15.70 -2.90 -2.19
CA ALA A 480 -14.91 -3.70 -1.26
C ALA A 480 -13.53 -3.07 -0.99
N PHE A 481 -13.02 -2.21 -1.88
CA PHE A 481 -11.81 -1.44 -1.61
C PHE A 481 -12.06 -0.19 -0.72
N PHE A 482 -13.31 0.09 -0.32
CA PHE A 482 -13.69 1.23 0.51
C PHE A 482 -13.15 2.59 0.01
N THR A 483 -13.06 2.78 -1.31
CA THR A 483 -12.64 4.05 -1.92
C THR A 483 -13.03 4.15 -3.40
N THR A 484 -13.57 5.31 -3.76
CA THR A 484 -13.78 5.72 -5.17
C THR A 484 -12.48 6.22 -5.85
N GLN A 485 -11.37 6.30 -5.11
CA GLN A 485 -10.03 6.80 -5.50
C GLN A 485 -10.00 8.26 -6.00
N GLY A 486 -11.11 9.00 -5.89
CA GLY A 486 -11.21 10.39 -6.30
C GLY A 486 -10.50 11.36 -5.35
N LEU A 487 -10.28 12.61 -5.81
CA LEU A 487 -9.82 13.70 -4.94
C LEU A 487 -11.01 14.32 -4.19
N ARG A 488 -10.87 14.53 -2.87
CA ARG A 488 -11.89 15.17 -2.04
C ARG A 488 -11.28 16.15 -1.04
N ALA A 489 -11.81 17.37 -1.00
CA ALA A 489 -11.58 18.28 0.11
C ALA A 489 -12.46 17.91 1.30
N VAL A 490 -11.82 17.73 2.45
CA VAL A 490 -12.48 17.56 3.75
C VAL A 490 -12.13 18.66 4.75
N SER A 491 -11.18 19.54 4.43
CA SER A 491 -10.74 20.66 5.30
C SER A 491 -10.09 20.22 6.63
N TYR A 492 -9.26 19.16 6.57
CA TYR A 492 -8.39 18.79 7.69
C TYR A 492 -7.44 19.93 8.10
N PRO A 493 -7.07 20.02 9.39
CA PRO A 493 -6.08 20.98 9.88
C PRO A 493 -4.80 21.04 9.05
N GLN A 494 -4.43 22.25 8.62
CA GLN A 494 -3.16 22.52 7.95
C GLN A 494 -2.05 22.61 8.99
N ILE A 495 -1.09 21.69 8.90
CA ILE A 495 0.07 21.55 9.78
C ILE A 495 1.30 21.11 8.96
N GLY A 496 2.49 21.26 9.53
CA GLY A 496 3.75 20.86 8.91
C GLY A 496 4.37 21.98 8.06
N ALA A 497 5.41 21.62 7.30
CA ALA A 497 6.04 22.53 6.34
C ALA A 497 5.11 22.95 5.19
N GLY A 498 4.12 22.10 4.85
CA GLY A 498 3.31 22.24 3.63
C GLY A 498 4.09 21.90 2.35
N LYS A 499 3.45 22.06 1.20
CA LYS A 499 4.09 21.91 -0.13
C LYS A 499 3.98 23.21 -0.97
N ASP A 500 3.74 24.36 -0.33
CA ASP A 500 3.69 25.68 -1.00
C ASP A 500 5.04 26.44 -0.93
N GLU A 501 5.37 27.16 -2.02
CA GLU A 501 6.66 27.88 -2.17
C GLU A 501 6.89 29.01 -1.15
N SER A 502 5.87 29.38 -0.37
CA SER A 502 5.96 30.47 0.61
C SER A 502 6.31 30.00 2.02
N GLY A 503 6.33 28.68 2.27
CA GLY A 503 6.70 28.09 3.56
C GLY A 503 5.71 28.44 4.68
N ASN A 504 4.43 28.64 4.36
CA ASN A 504 3.41 29.06 5.33
C ASN A 504 2.70 27.90 6.07
N GLY A 505 2.95 26.65 5.65
CA GLY A 505 2.29 25.43 6.15
C GLY A 505 1.11 24.93 5.31
N ALA A 506 0.85 25.49 4.13
CA ALA A 506 -0.24 25.07 3.25
C ALA A 506 0.09 23.82 2.43
N ASP A 507 -0.88 22.92 2.34
CA ASP A 507 -0.95 21.88 1.33
C ASP A 507 -2.35 21.87 0.70
N LEU A 508 -2.39 22.26 -0.57
CA LEU A 508 -3.63 22.42 -1.33
C LEU A 508 -4.04 21.15 -2.10
N GLY A 509 -3.26 20.07 -1.99
CA GLY A 509 -3.52 18.78 -2.63
C GLY A 509 -3.62 18.85 -4.16
N GLY A 510 -4.13 17.77 -4.77
CA GLY A 510 -4.08 17.51 -6.21
C GLY A 510 -4.89 18.45 -7.13
N ASN A 511 -5.61 19.42 -6.58
CA ASN A 511 -6.43 20.37 -7.35
C ASN A 511 -6.39 21.82 -6.85
N GLY A 512 -5.51 22.15 -5.90
CA GLY A 512 -5.41 23.51 -5.35
C GLY A 512 -6.53 23.93 -4.39
N ALA A 513 -7.44 23.03 -4.01
CA ALA A 513 -8.58 23.31 -3.13
C ALA A 513 -8.53 22.58 -1.78
N GLY A 514 -7.37 22.05 -1.38
CA GLY A 514 -7.21 21.21 -0.20
C GLY A 514 -7.81 19.81 -0.38
N SER A 515 -7.77 19.27 -1.61
CA SER A 515 -8.35 17.96 -1.95
C SER A 515 -7.28 16.89 -2.10
N PHE A 516 -7.45 15.79 -1.39
CA PHE A 516 -6.54 14.65 -1.39
C PHE A 516 -7.26 13.39 -1.89
N ARG A 517 -6.50 12.40 -2.38
CA ARG A 517 -7.04 11.08 -2.77
C ARG A 517 -7.75 10.48 -1.56
N ILE A 518 -8.98 10.03 -1.76
CA ILE A 518 -9.74 9.28 -0.76
C ILE A 518 -8.99 7.96 -0.50
N PRO A 519 -8.46 7.71 0.72
CA PRO A 519 -7.76 6.46 1.04
C PRO A 519 -8.75 5.29 1.08
N THR A 520 -8.24 4.06 0.94
CA THR A 520 -8.98 2.86 1.32
C THR A 520 -9.24 2.87 2.82
N LEU A 521 -10.25 2.13 3.27
CA LEU A 521 -10.46 1.87 4.71
C LEU A 521 -10.06 0.45 5.13
N LEU A 522 -9.55 -0.37 4.21
CA LEU A 522 -8.88 -1.63 4.58
C LEU A 522 -7.66 -1.30 5.44
N ASN A 523 -7.49 -2.02 6.55
CA ASN A 523 -6.43 -1.84 7.56
C ASN A 523 -6.41 -0.46 8.25
N VAL A 524 -7.44 0.39 8.08
CA VAL A 524 -7.42 1.79 8.56
C VAL A 524 -7.29 1.94 10.09
N ALA A 525 -7.57 0.89 10.86
CA ALA A 525 -7.40 0.90 12.31
C ALA A 525 -5.93 0.86 12.76
N ILE A 526 -5.00 0.43 11.89
CA ILE A 526 -3.56 0.35 12.17
C ILE A 526 -2.71 1.36 11.38
N THR A 527 -3.28 2.10 10.42
CA THR A 527 -2.55 3.06 9.57
C THR A 527 -2.62 4.49 10.14
N GLY A 528 -2.19 4.69 11.38
CA GLY A 528 -2.15 6.00 12.04
C GLY A 528 -0.81 6.73 11.84
N PRO A 529 -0.68 8.00 12.30
CA PRO A 529 -1.75 8.93 12.68
C PRO A 529 -2.58 9.37 11.47
N TRP A 530 -3.83 9.77 11.69
CA TRP A 530 -4.81 9.88 10.61
C TRP A 530 -4.90 11.28 9.98
N GLY A 531 -4.93 11.30 8.64
CA GLY A 531 -5.01 12.49 7.80
C GLY A 531 -3.78 12.62 6.89
N HIS A 532 -3.84 13.46 5.86
CA HIS A 532 -2.76 13.56 4.85
C HIS A 532 -1.40 14.00 5.42
N ALA A 533 -1.38 14.60 6.62
CA ALA A 533 -0.19 14.94 7.38
C ALA A 533 -0.29 14.45 8.84
N GLY A 534 -0.98 13.31 9.04
CA GLY A 534 -1.16 12.66 10.34
C GLY A 534 -1.73 13.57 11.43
N GLN A 535 -2.74 14.37 11.08
CA GLN A 535 -3.34 15.38 11.96
C GLN A 535 -3.89 14.81 13.28
N PHE A 536 -4.44 13.60 13.30
CA PHE A 536 -5.14 13.06 14.46
C PHE A 536 -4.48 11.78 15.00
N GLY A 537 -4.15 11.77 16.30
CA GLY A 537 -3.55 10.60 16.96
C GLY A 537 -4.48 9.40 17.20
N THR A 538 -5.79 9.49 16.86
CA THR A 538 -6.72 8.36 16.91
C THR A 538 -7.72 8.36 15.75
N LEU A 539 -8.10 7.16 15.29
CA LEU A 539 -9.16 6.98 14.30
C LEU A 539 -10.49 7.59 14.76
N LYS A 540 -10.84 7.46 16.05
CA LYS A 540 -12.04 8.10 16.62
C LYS A 540 -12.01 9.62 16.41
N ARG A 541 -10.90 10.27 16.75
CA ARG A 541 -10.77 11.73 16.64
C ARG A 541 -10.82 12.22 15.18
N ASN A 542 -10.36 11.39 14.25
CA ASN A 542 -10.53 11.63 12.81
C ASN A 542 -12.02 11.54 12.38
N ILE A 543 -12.77 10.52 12.84
CA ILE A 543 -14.21 10.41 12.54
C ILE A 543 -15.00 11.59 13.16
N GLU A 544 -14.65 12.01 14.38
CA GLU A 544 -15.24 13.18 15.06
C GLU A 544 -15.10 14.48 14.25
N HIS A 545 -14.09 14.62 13.40
CA HIS A 545 -13.97 15.76 12.48
C HIS A 545 -15.20 15.87 11.56
N TYR A 546 -15.67 14.75 10.98
CA TYR A 546 -16.78 14.72 10.03
C TYR A 546 -18.15 15.05 10.64
N ARG A 547 -18.29 14.93 11.97
CA ARG A 547 -19.51 15.33 12.70
C ARG A 547 -19.83 16.81 12.49
N ASN A 548 -18.82 17.67 12.60
CA ASN A 548 -18.90 19.13 12.55
C ASN A 548 -17.48 19.68 12.34
N ARG A 549 -17.11 19.92 11.08
CA ARG A 549 -15.72 20.25 10.72
C ARG A 549 -15.34 21.62 11.27
N SER A 550 -16.22 22.62 11.19
CA SER A 550 -16.04 23.94 11.78
C SER A 550 -15.78 23.86 13.29
N GLY A 551 -16.53 23.02 14.02
CA GLY A 551 -16.34 22.78 15.44
C GLY A 551 -15.01 22.08 15.73
N SER A 552 -14.69 21.01 14.99
CA SER A 552 -13.43 20.27 15.15
C SER A 552 -12.21 21.15 14.85
N ILE A 553 -12.24 22.00 13.83
CA ILE A 553 -11.15 22.94 13.50
C ILE A 553 -10.95 23.95 14.63
N THR A 554 -12.05 24.51 15.17
CA THR A 554 -12.02 25.43 16.32
C THR A 554 -11.42 24.76 17.56
N GLN A 555 -11.76 23.49 17.80
CA GLN A 555 -11.22 22.71 18.92
C GLN A 555 -9.74 22.39 18.72
N TYR A 556 -9.35 21.90 17.53
CA TYR A 556 -8.00 21.46 17.19
C TYR A 556 -6.95 22.54 17.48
N PHE A 557 -7.14 23.73 16.90
CA PHE A 557 -6.23 24.86 17.13
C PHE A 557 -6.44 25.53 18.49
N GLY A 558 -7.65 25.48 19.05
CA GLY A 558 -7.97 26.04 20.37
C GLY A 558 -7.36 25.27 21.55
N SER A 559 -7.20 23.95 21.41
CA SER A 559 -6.50 23.08 22.37
C SER A 559 -5.04 22.80 22.00
N SER A 560 -4.61 23.13 20.77
CA SER A 560 -3.32 22.72 20.20
C SER A 560 -3.14 21.21 20.11
N GLU A 561 -4.17 20.48 19.64
CA GLU A 561 -4.20 19.01 19.56
C GLU A 561 -3.00 18.40 18.77
N MET A 562 -2.38 19.15 17.84
CA MET A 562 -1.16 18.72 17.15
C MET A 562 0.05 18.55 18.08
N CYS A 563 0.05 19.16 19.26
CA CYS A 563 1.11 19.04 20.26
C CYS A 563 0.85 17.89 21.26
N ASP A 564 -0.30 17.22 21.17
CA ASP A 564 -0.59 15.97 21.89
C ASP A 564 -0.17 14.72 21.06
N LEU A 565 0.41 14.92 19.87
CA LEU A 565 0.99 13.87 19.03
C LEU A 565 2.42 13.55 19.48
N ASP A 566 2.76 12.27 19.65
CA ASP A 566 4.06 11.82 20.20
C ASP A 566 5.29 12.42 19.48
N GLN A 567 5.19 12.65 18.16
CA GLN A 567 6.24 13.28 17.36
C GLN A 567 6.53 14.75 17.72
N PHE A 568 5.54 15.47 18.28
CA PHE A 568 5.60 16.90 18.55
C PHE A 568 5.47 17.25 20.05
N ALA A 569 5.25 16.27 20.93
CA ALA A 569 4.99 16.48 22.36
C ALA A 569 6.12 17.21 23.11
N GLU A 570 7.38 16.99 22.74
CA GLU A 570 8.56 17.63 23.35
C GLU A 570 9.09 18.84 22.54
N LEU A 571 8.38 19.28 21.50
CA LEU A 571 8.82 20.34 20.60
C LEU A 571 8.58 21.74 21.22
N GLU A 572 9.67 22.46 21.51
CA GLU A 572 9.59 23.84 22.03
C GLU A 572 8.83 24.76 21.06
N ASP A 573 7.91 25.58 21.59
CA ASP A 573 6.96 26.42 20.83
C ASP A 573 6.14 25.67 19.75
N CYS A 574 5.91 24.35 19.93
CA CYS A 574 5.19 23.43 19.02
C CYS A 574 4.07 24.09 18.22
N ALA A 575 3.08 24.74 18.85
CA ALA A 575 1.93 25.30 18.15
C ALA A 575 2.30 26.38 17.11
N THR A 576 3.38 27.12 17.34
CA THR A 576 3.90 28.12 16.38
C THR A 576 4.73 27.47 15.28
N LYS A 577 5.47 26.39 15.60
CA LYS A 577 6.30 25.65 14.64
C LYS A 577 5.46 24.78 13.69
N VAL A 578 4.56 23.96 14.25
CA VAL A 578 3.76 22.94 13.56
C VAL A 578 2.59 23.56 12.79
N ALA A 579 2.04 24.70 13.21
CA ALA A 579 0.84 25.29 12.64
C ALA A 579 0.89 26.83 12.44
N PRO A 580 1.99 27.44 11.93
CA PRO A 580 2.22 28.90 11.94
C PRO A 580 1.10 29.73 11.28
N SER A 581 0.52 29.23 10.18
CA SER A 581 -0.68 29.81 9.55
C SER A 581 -1.88 28.85 9.57
N GLY A 582 -1.78 27.72 10.28
CA GLY A 582 -2.61 26.53 10.11
C GLY A 582 -4.11 26.81 10.24
N GLN A 583 -4.53 27.53 11.29
CA GLN A 583 -5.94 27.88 11.48
C GLN A 583 -6.50 28.71 10.32
N ALA A 584 -5.81 29.78 9.91
CA ALA A 584 -6.28 30.68 8.86
C ALA A 584 -6.36 30.01 7.47
N LEU A 585 -5.41 29.11 7.17
CA LEU A 585 -5.43 28.28 5.97
C LEU A 585 -6.62 27.30 6.02
N THR A 586 -6.80 26.60 7.14
CA THR A 586 -7.88 25.61 7.32
C THR A 586 -9.27 26.26 7.26
N GLU A 587 -9.45 27.43 7.89
CA GLU A 587 -10.69 28.22 7.80
C GLU A 587 -10.96 28.71 6.37
N THR A 588 -9.92 29.05 5.60
CA THR A 588 -10.05 29.42 4.19
C THR A 588 -10.51 28.23 3.34
N LEU A 589 -9.93 27.05 3.55
CA LEU A 589 -10.34 25.81 2.88
C LEU A 589 -11.77 25.38 3.28
N LEU A 590 -12.15 25.54 4.55
CA LEU A 590 -13.52 25.31 5.04
C LEU A 590 -14.53 26.28 4.39
N ALA A 591 -14.19 27.57 4.27
CA ALA A 591 -15.04 28.56 3.65
C ALA A 591 -15.24 28.33 2.13
N ALA A 592 -14.26 27.73 1.46
CA ALA A 592 -14.34 27.37 0.04
C ALA A 592 -15.14 26.07 -0.20
N ASN A 593 -14.90 25.03 0.59
CA ASN A 593 -15.45 23.68 0.36
C ASN A 593 -16.75 23.38 1.11
N GLY A 594 -17.04 24.12 2.18
CA GLY A 594 -18.21 23.93 3.03
C GLY A 594 -18.04 22.88 4.12
N ASP A 595 -18.69 23.14 5.26
CA ASP A 595 -18.59 22.34 6.48
C ASP A 595 -19.09 20.90 6.33
N GLY A 596 -20.21 20.69 5.61
CA GLY A 596 -20.73 19.36 5.26
C GLY A 596 -20.74 18.33 6.41
N ALA A 597 -21.13 18.75 7.61
CA ALA A 597 -21.38 17.93 8.79
C ALA A 597 -22.39 16.80 8.54
N ASN A 598 -22.11 15.60 9.03
CA ASN A 598 -23.08 14.49 9.11
C ASN A 598 -23.85 14.42 10.45
N ASN A 599 -23.38 15.11 11.50
CA ASN A 599 -24.04 15.23 12.81
C ASN A 599 -24.24 13.88 13.57
N LEU A 600 -23.38 12.89 13.36
CA LEU A 600 -23.38 11.61 14.09
C LEU A 600 -23.30 11.81 15.62
N SER A 601 -23.95 10.94 16.40
CA SER A 601 -23.81 10.91 17.88
C SER A 601 -22.44 10.41 18.34
N ASP A 602 -22.16 10.42 19.65
CA ASP A 602 -20.95 9.79 20.21
C ASP A 602 -21.01 8.26 20.06
N ASP A 603 -22.13 7.67 20.45
CA ASP A 603 -22.42 6.25 20.29
C ASP A 603 -22.29 5.80 18.81
N GLU A 604 -22.82 6.56 17.84
CA GLU A 604 -22.69 6.26 16.40
C GLU A 604 -21.24 6.32 15.90
N ILE A 605 -20.39 7.15 16.51
CA ILE A 605 -18.95 7.18 16.20
C ILE A 605 -18.24 5.99 16.82
N ASP A 606 -18.59 5.58 18.04
CA ASP A 606 -18.01 4.38 18.66
C ASP A 606 -18.41 3.10 17.88
N SER A 607 -19.65 2.98 17.41
CA SER A 607 -20.04 1.89 16.48
C SER A 607 -19.20 1.91 15.19
N LEU A 608 -18.97 3.10 14.61
CA LEU A 608 -18.14 3.23 13.40
C LEU A 608 -16.67 2.87 13.65
N VAL A 609 -16.11 3.20 14.82
CA VAL A 609 -14.74 2.77 15.20
C VAL A 609 -14.65 1.25 15.29
N ALA A 610 -15.63 0.60 15.93
CA ALA A 610 -15.69 -0.86 16.00
C ALA A 610 -15.74 -1.48 14.60
N PHE A 611 -16.65 -1.02 13.73
CA PHE A 611 -16.73 -1.48 12.34
C PHE A 611 -15.43 -1.25 11.55
N LEU A 612 -14.79 -0.08 11.64
CA LEU A 612 -13.54 0.14 10.92
C LEU A 612 -12.37 -0.72 11.46
N GLY A 613 -12.44 -1.18 12.71
CA GLY A 613 -11.57 -2.24 13.23
C GLY A 613 -11.71 -3.54 12.44
N THR A 614 -12.94 -3.93 12.08
CA THR A 614 -13.25 -5.18 11.35
C THR A 614 -12.80 -5.20 9.88
N LEU A 615 -12.26 -4.08 9.39
CA LEU A 615 -11.63 -3.97 8.06
C LEU A 615 -10.11 -4.25 8.11
N THR A 616 -9.58 -4.65 9.27
CA THR A 616 -8.17 -4.98 9.48
C THR A 616 -7.93 -6.47 9.22
N ASP A 617 -6.95 -6.76 8.38
CA ASP A 617 -6.43 -8.09 8.13
C ASP A 617 -5.61 -8.57 9.36
N PRO A 618 -5.92 -9.75 9.96
CA PRO A 618 -5.23 -10.24 11.14
C PRO A 618 -3.73 -10.48 10.97
N ASP A 619 -3.25 -10.76 9.75
CA ASP A 619 -1.82 -10.91 9.49
C ASP A 619 -1.12 -9.55 9.37
N ALA A 620 -1.82 -8.47 8.96
CA ALA A 620 -1.25 -7.13 8.83
C ALA A 620 -0.97 -6.43 10.18
N ILE A 621 -1.76 -6.74 11.21
CA ILE A 621 -1.56 -6.24 12.58
C ILE A 621 -0.54 -7.08 13.38
N ASN A 622 -0.27 -8.30 12.94
CA ASN A 622 0.64 -9.23 13.60
C ASN A 622 2.02 -9.22 12.93
N VAL A 623 3.00 -8.55 13.54
CA VAL A 623 4.36 -8.46 12.99
C VAL A 623 5.06 -9.82 12.84
N ASP A 624 4.69 -10.80 13.66
CA ASP A 624 5.23 -12.17 13.60
C ASP A 624 4.57 -13.02 12.49
N SER A 625 3.56 -12.48 11.78
CA SER A 625 2.77 -13.22 10.80
C SER A 625 3.57 -13.72 9.61
N ASN A 626 3.02 -14.72 8.94
CA ASN A 626 3.62 -15.37 7.79
C ASN A 626 3.77 -14.36 6.64
N ALA A 627 2.71 -13.58 6.40
CA ALA A 627 2.65 -12.58 5.35
C ALA A 627 3.59 -11.40 5.62
N VAL A 628 3.61 -10.83 6.84
CA VAL A 628 4.52 -9.73 7.18
C VAL A 628 5.98 -10.18 7.12
N GLN A 629 6.33 -11.31 7.74
CA GLN A 629 7.72 -11.80 7.74
C GLN A 629 8.22 -12.18 6.34
N SER A 630 7.34 -12.58 5.42
CA SER A 630 7.69 -12.82 4.01
C SER A 630 8.04 -11.55 3.20
N LEU A 631 7.83 -10.36 3.78
CA LEU A 631 8.18 -9.06 3.19
C LEU A 631 9.44 -8.45 3.82
N LEU A 632 10.09 -9.16 4.75
CA LEU A 632 11.31 -8.74 5.41
C LEU A 632 12.50 -9.51 4.82
N PRO A 633 13.60 -8.82 4.45
CA PRO A 633 14.78 -9.49 3.94
C PRO A 633 15.51 -10.22 5.08
N THR A 634 16.28 -11.24 4.72
CA THR A 634 17.24 -11.84 5.67
C THR A 634 18.24 -10.78 6.13
N ARG A 635 18.49 -10.71 7.45
CA ARG A 635 19.40 -9.75 8.12
C ARG A 635 20.88 -10.08 7.85
N ASP A 636 21.26 -10.07 6.58
CA ASP A 636 22.59 -10.40 6.05
C ASP A 636 23.38 -9.16 5.59
N GLY A 637 22.84 -7.95 5.78
CA GLY A 637 23.40 -6.69 5.31
C GLY A 637 23.10 -6.35 3.84
N GLY A 638 22.47 -7.26 3.09
CA GLY A 638 22.19 -7.11 1.66
C GLY A 638 23.44 -7.22 0.77
N PRO A 639 23.28 -7.19 -0.57
CA PRO A 639 24.37 -7.47 -1.51
C PRO A 639 25.58 -6.53 -1.43
N ASP A 640 25.40 -5.31 -0.94
CA ASP A 640 26.43 -4.27 -0.82
C ASP A 640 26.74 -3.83 0.62
N GLY A 641 26.10 -4.45 1.62
CA GLY A 641 26.23 -4.08 3.03
C GLY A 641 25.40 -2.86 3.46
N ASN A 642 24.55 -2.29 2.59
CA ASN A 642 23.75 -1.09 2.88
C ASN A 642 22.27 -1.38 3.19
N GLN A 643 21.88 -2.62 3.48
CA GLN A 643 20.52 -2.94 3.91
C GLN A 643 20.12 -2.18 5.19
N LEU A 644 18.83 -1.85 5.30
CA LEU A 644 18.22 -1.31 6.51
C LEU A 644 17.93 -2.46 7.48
N GLU A 645 18.85 -2.69 8.40
CA GLU A 645 18.64 -3.61 9.53
C GLU A 645 17.73 -2.95 10.58
N ALA A 646 16.43 -2.85 10.24
CA ALA A 646 15.42 -2.06 10.96
C ALA A 646 15.23 -2.51 12.41
N LYS A 647 14.79 -1.55 13.25
CA LYS A 647 14.44 -1.76 14.67
C LYS A 647 13.41 -0.74 15.17
N ASP A 648 12.69 -1.10 16.22
CA ASP A 648 11.73 -0.23 16.91
C ASP A 648 12.39 0.69 17.97
N GLN A 649 11.59 1.59 18.57
CA GLN A 649 12.04 2.51 19.62
C GLN A 649 12.57 1.83 20.89
N ARG A 650 12.25 0.55 21.10
CA ARG A 650 12.72 -0.27 22.23
C ARG A 650 14.01 -1.02 21.90
N GLY A 651 14.43 -1.02 20.63
CA GLY A 651 15.59 -1.73 20.11
C GLY A 651 15.31 -3.18 19.71
N ASN A 652 14.04 -3.60 19.58
CA ASN A 652 13.70 -4.88 18.97
C ASN A 652 13.89 -4.78 17.46
N GLU A 653 14.34 -5.87 16.83
CA GLU A 653 14.41 -5.96 15.37
C GLU A 653 12.99 -5.97 14.76
N LEU A 654 12.86 -5.45 13.54
CA LEU A 654 11.62 -5.29 12.79
C LEU A 654 11.74 -5.79 11.35
#